data_AF-A0A1G7H8S7-F1
#
_entry.id   AF-A0A1G7H8S7-F1
#
_cell.length_a   1.000
_cell.length_b   1.000
_cell.length_c   1.000
_cell.angle_alpha   90.00
_cell.angle_beta   90.00
_cell.angle_gamma   90.00
#
_symmetry.space_group_name_H-M   'P 1'
#
loop_
_entity.id
_entity.type
_entity.pdbx_description
1 polymer ?
#
loop_
_entity_poly.entity_id
_entity_poly.type
_entity_poly.pdbx_seq_one_letter_code
_entity_poly.pdbx_strand_id
1 'polypeptide(L)'
;MDLGNVVSRLGGYIAEFDRTHDLNCARKAGEAFCRIILLSSDSEEVRAKAEAEKFNTLLNSLSPATQSMPKNHLKRIKTDLGILQSYGNIESHDTDDIVEEDEIERVKQALDNLIQLVFNSKEKFYIDQKIPDEIYYKIHKSVIETENWRCEKIVSIVYPNRKIYLHQSSKDFEFFALNEADGRKIGILFLGRNITFNQVFETVFAFEKIAELSSLTFLFPVEISTTTRTPVRNRKDSIMRISKEFTDCLPRMSCTYEFIEDYIWDRCLPEIAKEITKLPEVPYFIDQNLHSDSPSMLSLDFVESLVKNKLREKKPIYVVFGEGGAGKTTFCEQTVQLVNKYQSSGLKKKAILISSFDIPEELPAGTVVDSLQTLYSLVADLDIDPNSLGLNISSGNILIIIDGLDEIQSKMKERFSLEKFIDSVKELNDTYQNCSVILTSREINKAAFEIDDVKIFYIKGFDQRLIDKYLHKRFPGEGRKILTAKEIIASLGTDAQVTPLILRLACELASEPTKALPHHQKSMYLKLNEPLDKIVYRLMDREIGKQSLGINTCDQYFTILSDVIFQNGGQVSSAELFDLIAIAAAGNGAAITEETAKNYHTSTLLARQGDRFKIKYDTIEYLIKARYLTYLINTRDKESDNNIRRELAQNCYRGGALVKEICKYKNPGSKYEQALLSELSETDRAPTNVTNRKLASALLYIYFDGSNLNRAENSERILQLLDRQHGQELKNIAIYGEFYPLDFSFFTIRDGHFDDYTALSKSAIPEGEVIFKSCHFHNIEKKHFGKNIISSANFDSDCVLCQGLLDAIEISAGDKEKRTDHVISDLKKVFRVGFAGGSFVWKSDSVYKQKCGTLKLKINLISLLDLLIAEGFLVKEPSKTSSDDGYRLHPRHMQGVKDFLTQSLPNDEIESLTEKLIAV
;
A
#
# COMPACT_ATOMS: atom_id res chain seq x y z
N MET A 1 61.49 15.97 -24.78
CA MET A 1 60.06 16.29 -24.99
C MET A 1 59.42 16.61 -23.64
N ASP A 2 58.62 17.67 -23.53
CA ASP A 2 57.99 18.08 -22.26
C ASP A 2 56.59 17.48 -22.09
N LEU A 3 56.28 16.96 -20.89
CA LEU A 3 55.02 16.30 -20.57
C LEU A 3 53.83 17.27 -20.62
N GLY A 4 54.00 18.50 -20.14
CA GLY A 4 52.94 19.52 -20.16
C GLY A 4 52.47 19.85 -21.57
N ASN A 5 53.43 20.02 -22.49
CA ASN A 5 53.13 20.21 -23.91
C ASN A 5 52.37 19.04 -24.56
N VAL A 6 52.70 17.79 -24.20
CA VAL A 6 51.99 16.60 -24.74
C VAL A 6 50.57 16.53 -24.18
N VAL A 7 50.38 16.81 -22.90
CA VAL A 7 49.07 16.84 -22.23
C VAL A 7 48.18 17.92 -22.84
N SER A 8 48.70 19.14 -23.07
CA SER A 8 47.95 20.22 -23.73
C SER A 8 47.54 19.86 -25.16
N ARG A 9 48.44 19.24 -25.95
CA ARG A 9 48.11 18.78 -27.31
C ARG A 9 47.04 17.69 -27.31
N LEU A 10 47.05 16.79 -26.33
CA LEU A 10 46.00 15.77 -26.19
C LEU A 10 44.62 16.42 -26.01
N GLY A 11 44.51 17.46 -25.18
CA GLY A 11 43.26 18.22 -25.01
C GLY A 11 42.76 18.79 -26.33
N GLY A 12 43.64 19.43 -27.10
CA GLY A 12 43.32 19.94 -28.44
C GLY A 12 42.86 18.85 -29.42
N TYR A 13 43.51 17.69 -29.43
CA TYR A 13 43.09 16.57 -30.29
C TYR A 13 41.73 15.99 -29.90
N ILE A 14 41.43 15.94 -28.60
CA ILE A 14 40.13 15.45 -28.11
C ILE A 14 39.01 16.44 -28.46
N ALA A 15 39.20 17.74 -28.22
CA ALA A 15 38.22 18.75 -28.61
C ALA A 15 37.96 18.76 -30.12
N GLU A 16 39.01 18.65 -30.92
CA GLU A 16 38.86 18.62 -32.37
C GLU A 16 38.16 17.34 -32.84
N PHE A 17 38.45 16.19 -32.24
CA PHE A 17 37.70 14.95 -32.49
C PHE A 17 36.23 15.07 -32.10
N ASP A 18 35.91 15.57 -30.90
CA ASP A 18 34.51 15.74 -30.46
C ASP A 18 33.73 16.71 -31.38
N ARG A 19 34.41 17.66 -32.03
CA ARG A 19 33.83 18.65 -32.95
C ARG A 19 33.65 18.12 -34.37
N THR A 20 34.65 17.40 -34.89
CA THR A 20 34.77 17.07 -36.33
C THR A 20 34.57 15.59 -36.62
N HIS A 21 34.65 14.72 -35.60
CA HIS A 21 34.76 13.26 -35.72
C HIS A 21 35.93 12.78 -36.60
N ASP A 22 36.99 13.60 -36.75
CA ASP A 22 38.20 13.25 -37.50
C ASP A 22 39.00 12.12 -36.80
N LEU A 23 38.99 10.93 -37.40
CA LEU A 23 39.71 9.75 -36.89
C LEU A 23 41.23 9.95 -36.81
N ASN A 24 41.81 10.86 -37.60
CA ASN A 24 43.23 11.22 -37.49
C ASN A 24 43.52 12.02 -36.22
N CYS A 25 42.58 12.85 -35.75
CA CYS A 25 42.65 13.47 -34.42
C CYS A 25 42.60 12.41 -33.31
N ALA A 26 41.75 11.40 -33.44
CA ALA A 26 41.73 10.27 -32.50
C ALA A 26 43.05 9.47 -32.49
N ARG A 27 43.67 9.27 -33.66
CA ARG A 27 45.01 8.65 -33.80
C ARG A 27 46.09 9.47 -33.08
N LYS A 28 46.12 10.79 -33.33
CA LYS A 28 47.07 11.72 -32.67
C LYS A 28 46.86 11.77 -31.17
N ALA A 29 45.61 11.67 -30.70
CA ALA A 29 45.28 11.49 -29.29
C ALA A 29 45.86 10.17 -28.74
N GLY A 30 45.72 9.06 -29.47
CA GLY A 30 46.33 7.77 -29.12
C GLY A 30 47.86 7.84 -28.98
N GLU A 31 48.55 8.53 -29.89
CA GLU A 31 50.00 8.78 -29.78
C GLU A 31 50.34 9.60 -28.54
N ALA A 32 49.58 10.66 -28.27
CA ALA A 32 49.77 11.51 -27.10
C ALA A 32 49.55 10.73 -25.78
N PHE A 33 48.55 9.84 -25.71
CA PHE A 33 48.36 8.93 -24.57
C PHE A 33 49.59 8.06 -24.33
N CYS A 34 50.14 7.42 -25.36
CA CYS A 34 51.37 6.62 -25.23
C CYS A 34 52.53 7.46 -24.68
N ARG A 35 52.71 8.68 -25.20
CA ARG A 35 53.78 9.59 -24.78
C ARG A 35 53.61 10.04 -23.33
N ILE A 36 52.40 10.39 -22.91
CA ILE A 36 52.08 10.73 -21.51
C ILE A 36 52.43 9.57 -20.59
N ILE A 37 51.99 8.36 -20.93
CA ILE A 37 52.26 7.14 -20.18
C ILE A 37 53.77 6.91 -20.04
N LEU A 38 54.55 7.05 -21.12
CA LEU A 38 56.02 6.87 -21.09
C LEU A 38 56.75 7.98 -20.31
N LEU A 39 56.34 9.23 -20.51
CA LEU A 39 56.94 10.40 -19.86
C LEU A 39 56.62 10.49 -18.36
N SER A 40 55.53 9.86 -17.90
CA SER A 40 55.17 9.76 -16.48
C SER A 40 55.99 8.73 -15.68
N SER A 41 56.94 8.02 -16.31
CA SER A 41 57.79 7.04 -15.66
C SER A 41 59.00 7.69 -14.95
N ASP A 42 59.34 7.19 -13.77
CA ASP A 42 60.54 7.61 -13.02
C ASP A 42 61.85 7.19 -13.72
N SER A 43 61.80 6.23 -14.65
CA SER A 43 62.98 5.73 -15.38
C SER A 43 63.32 6.61 -16.58
N GLU A 44 64.53 7.15 -16.61
CA GLU A 44 65.05 7.95 -17.72
C GLU A 44 65.10 7.15 -19.05
N GLU A 45 65.47 5.87 -18.98
CA GLU A 45 65.46 4.95 -20.14
C GLU A 45 64.06 4.72 -20.73
N VAL A 46 63.03 4.75 -19.89
CA VAL A 46 61.63 4.63 -20.35
C VAL A 46 61.15 5.94 -20.95
N ARG A 47 61.50 7.08 -20.34
CA ARG A 47 61.15 8.42 -20.85
C ARG A 47 61.73 8.67 -22.25
N ALA A 48 62.97 8.20 -22.52
CA ALA A 48 63.59 8.31 -23.84
C ALA A 48 62.78 7.62 -24.96
N LYS A 49 62.00 6.57 -24.64
CA LYS A 49 61.16 5.87 -25.64
C LYS A 49 59.97 6.71 -26.12
N ALA A 50 59.64 7.81 -25.42
CA ALA A 50 58.57 8.72 -25.83
C ALA A 50 58.93 9.55 -27.08
N GLU A 51 60.19 9.56 -27.51
CA GLU A 51 60.66 10.29 -28.69
C GLU A 51 60.39 9.55 -30.00
N ALA A 52 59.91 8.30 -29.95
CA ALA A 52 59.58 7.53 -31.15
C ALA A 52 58.50 8.21 -32.02
N GLU A 53 58.76 8.29 -33.32
CA GLU A 53 57.87 8.98 -34.27
C GLU A 53 56.63 8.17 -34.63
N LYS A 54 56.73 6.83 -34.68
CA LYS A 54 55.63 5.96 -35.12
C LYS A 54 54.74 5.51 -33.96
N PHE A 55 53.42 5.62 -34.12
CA PHE A 55 52.44 5.16 -33.13
C PHE A 55 52.63 3.69 -32.72
N ASN A 56 52.90 2.81 -33.69
CA ASN A 56 53.19 1.39 -33.44
C ASN A 56 54.38 1.17 -32.50
N THR A 57 55.44 1.95 -32.68
CA THR A 57 56.64 1.86 -31.84
C THR A 57 56.37 2.35 -30.43
N LEU A 58 55.57 3.42 -30.28
CA LEU A 58 55.12 3.93 -28.98
C LEU A 58 54.26 2.89 -28.24
N LEU A 59 53.28 2.28 -28.93
CA LEU A 59 52.39 1.26 -28.36
C LEU A 59 53.15 -0.01 -27.92
N ASN A 60 54.14 -0.44 -28.72
CA ASN A 60 54.98 -1.58 -28.39
C ASN A 60 55.95 -1.30 -27.23
N SER A 61 56.35 -0.04 -27.07
CA SER A 61 57.21 0.40 -25.96
C SER A 61 56.51 0.34 -24.60
N LEU A 62 55.17 0.33 -24.56
CA LEU A 62 54.40 0.11 -23.35
C LEU A 62 54.50 -1.36 -22.92
N SER A 63 55.18 -1.66 -21.81
CA SER A 63 55.31 -3.03 -21.31
C SER A 63 55.21 -3.09 -19.78
N PRO A 64 54.84 -4.24 -19.18
CA PRO A 64 54.84 -4.39 -17.72
C PRO A 64 56.22 -4.19 -17.08
N ALA A 65 57.30 -4.29 -17.86
CA ALA A 65 58.67 -4.07 -17.39
C ALA A 65 59.09 -2.59 -17.45
N THR A 66 58.41 -1.76 -18.26
CA THR A 66 58.70 -0.33 -18.43
C THR A 66 57.77 0.57 -17.61
N GLN A 67 56.70 0.01 -17.07
CA GLN A 67 55.62 0.72 -16.39
C GLN A 67 55.29 -0.07 -15.12
N SER A 68 55.40 0.54 -13.94
CA SER A 68 55.08 -0.06 -12.64
C SER A 68 53.56 -0.31 -12.50
N MET A 69 52.98 -1.12 -13.37
CA MET A 69 51.53 -1.25 -13.55
C MET A 69 51.05 -2.71 -13.60
N PRO A 70 49.84 -2.99 -13.07
CA PRO A 70 49.22 -4.32 -13.20
C PRO A 70 48.99 -4.71 -14.67
N LYS A 71 49.37 -5.94 -15.03
CA LYS A 71 49.26 -6.48 -16.41
C LYS A 71 47.84 -6.32 -17.00
N ASN A 72 46.80 -6.51 -16.19
CA ASN A 72 45.41 -6.39 -16.64
C ASN A 72 45.02 -4.95 -17.00
N HIS A 73 45.57 -3.94 -16.30
CA HIS A 73 45.31 -2.53 -16.60
C HIS A 73 45.97 -2.12 -17.92
N LEU A 74 47.25 -2.50 -18.08
CA LEU A 74 47.99 -2.25 -19.31
C LEU A 74 47.35 -2.93 -20.53
N LYS A 75 46.81 -4.14 -20.36
CA LYS A 75 46.10 -4.85 -21.43
C LYS A 75 44.87 -4.07 -21.92
N ARG A 76 44.10 -3.47 -21.01
CA ARG A 76 42.93 -2.64 -21.37
C ARG A 76 43.36 -1.39 -22.14
N ILE A 77 44.35 -0.66 -21.62
CA ILE A 77 44.92 0.52 -22.29
C ILE A 77 45.40 0.17 -23.71
N LYS A 78 46.14 -0.94 -23.87
CA LYS A 78 46.59 -1.38 -25.20
C LYS A 78 45.45 -1.77 -26.14
N THR A 79 44.36 -2.31 -25.60
CA THR A 79 43.17 -2.67 -26.41
C THR A 79 42.54 -1.40 -26.96
N ASP A 80 42.28 -0.40 -26.11
CA ASP A 80 41.66 0.86 -26.54
C ASP A 80 42.61 1.66 -27.47
N LEU A 81 43.91 1.70 -27.20
CA LEU A 81 44.89 2.30 -28.12
C LEU A 81 44.97 1.58 -29.47
N GLY A 82 44.80 0.25 -29.48
CA GLY A 82 44.73 -0.54 -30.70
C GLY A 82 43.53 -0.19 -31.56
N ILE A 83 42.38 0.12 -30.95
CA ILE A 83 41.19 0.63 -31.64
C ILE A 83 41.52 1.99 -32.30
N LEU A 84 42.11 2.94 -31.56
CA LEU A 84 42.47 4.24 -32.14
C LEU A 84 43.48 4.12 -33.29
N GLN A 85 44.36 3.12 -33.23
CA GLN A 85 45.33 2.86 -34.29
C GLN A 85 44.70 2.23 -35.54
N SER A 86 43.78 1.27 -35.38
CA SER A 86 43.18 0.58 -36.52
C SER A 86 42.31 1.51 -37.35
N TYR A 87 41.47 2.33 -36.70
CA TYR A 87 40.55 3.24 -37.38
C TYR A 87 41.22 4.56 -37.77
N GLY A 88 42.24 5.02 -37.05
CA GLY A 88 42.95 6.25 -37.35
C GLY A 88 43.87 6.22 -38.59
N ASN A 89 44.18 5.03 -39.12
CA ASN A 89 45.08 4.85 -40.27
C ASN A 89 44.35 4.80 -41.63
N ILE A 90 43.02 4.91 -41.65
CA ILE A 90 42.19 4.70 -42.85
C ILE A 90 42.54 5.72 -43.96
N GLU A 91 42.86 6.97 -43.62
CA GLU A 91 43.25 8.00 -44.62
C GLU A 91 44.67 7.85 -45.19
N SER A 92 45.49 6.93 -44.68
CA SER A 92 46.87 6.72 -45.20
C SER A 92 46.94 5.77 -46.40
N HIS A 93 45.81 5.15 -46.76
CA HIS A 93 45.63 4.37 -47.97
C HIS A 93 44.57 5.06 -48.85
N ASP A 94 44.86 5.19 -50.16
CA ASP A 94 43.95 5.71 -51.19
C ASP A 94 42.72 4.79 -51.38
N THR A 95 41.87 4.69 -50.36
CA THR A 95 40.61 3.95 -50.39
C THR A 95 39.53 4.85 -49.81
N ASP A 96 38.57 5.24 -50.65
CA ASP A 96 37.34 5.97 -50.33
C ASP A 96 36.40 5.16 -49.42
N ASP A 97 36.89 4.67 -48.29
CA ASP A 97 36.09 3.96 -47.29
C ASP A 97 35.28 4.99 -46.49
N ILE A 98 33.96 4.94 -46.65
CA ILE A 98 33.00 5.75 -45.90
C ILE A 98 33.01 5.24 -44.46
N VAL A 99 33.52 6.07 -43.53
CA VAL A 99 33.50 5.78 -42.08
C VAL A 99 32.06 5.62 -41.61
N GLU A 100 31.74 4.47 -41.00
CA GLU A 100 30.39 4.21 -40.48
C GLU A 100 30.18 4.87 -39.09
N GLU A 101 28.94 5.23 -38.78
CA GLU A 101 28.59 5.92 -37.51
C GLU A 101 28.92 5.04 -36.27
N ASP A 102 28.90 3.72 -36.42
CA ASP A 102 29.26 2.78 -35.35
C ASP A 102 30.78 2.72 -35.09
N GLU A 103 31.61 2.98 -36.11
CA GLU A 103 33.08 3.07 -35.99
C GLU A 103 33.48 4.32 -35.21
N ILE A 104 32.82 5.45 -35.50
CA ILE A 104 32.99 6.71 -34.76
C ILE A 104 32.63 6.51 -33.29
N GLU A 105 31.51 5.85 -33.00
CA GLU A 105 31.08 5.59 -31.63
C GLU A 105 32.06 4.64 -30.88
N ARG A 106 32.60 3.62 -31.55
CA ARG A 106 33.66 2.75 -30.96
C ARG A 106 34.93 3.52 -30.64
N VAL A 107 35.36 4.42 -31.53
CA VAL A 107 36.56 5.27 -31.33
C VAL A 107 36.33 6.25 -30.19
N LYS A 108 35.16 6.87 -30.13
CA LYS A 108 34.75 7.74 -29.02
C LYS A 108 34.73 6.99 -27.68
N GLN A 109 34.15 5.78 -27.66
CA GLN A 109 34.14 4.94 -26.47
C GLN A 109 35.56 4.53 -26.04
N ALA A 110 36.45 4.22 -26.98
CA ALA A 110 37.86 3.93 -26.70
C ALA A 110 38.60 5.16 -26.15
N LEU A 111 38.37 6.35 -26.70
CA LEU A 111 38.92 7.61 -26.19
C LEU A 111 38.44 7.88 -24.75
N ASP A 112 37.13 7.80 -24.50
CA ASP A 112 36.57 8.00 -23.17
C ASP A 112 37.10 6.97 -22.17
N ASN A 113 37.23 5.70 -22.57
CA ASN A 113 37.87 4.65 -21.76
C ASN A 113 39.32 4.98 -21.45
N LEU A 114 40.11 5.46 -22.42
CA LEU A 114 41.51 5.83 -22.21
C LEU A 114 41.65 7.02 -21.26
N ILE A 115 40.80 8.04 -21.40
CA ILE A 115 40.74 9.17 -20.45
C ILE A 115 40.56 8.64 -19.03
N GLN A 116 39.63 7.71 -18.81
CA GLN A 116 39.38 7.10 -17.50
C GLN A 116 40.55 6.22 -17.02
N LEU A 117 41.13 5.41 -17.90
CA LEU A 117 42.21 4.48 -17.55
C LEU A 117 43.56 5.17 -17.28
N VAL A 118 43.80 6.35 -17.86
CA VAL A 118 45.06 7.10 -17.71
C VAL A 118 44.94 8.18 -16.64
N PHE A 119 43.95 9.07 -16.76
CA PHE A 119 43.84 10.24 -15.87
C PHE A 119 43.03 9.98 -14.59
N ASN A 120 42.05 9.07 -14.61
CA ASN A 120 41.27 8.73 -13.42
C ASN A 120 41.90 7.57 -12.60
N SER A 121 42.95 6.94 -13.12
CA SER A 121 43.69 5.87 -12.44
C SER A 121 44.92 6.42 -11.69
N LYS A 122 44.73 7.42 -10.85
CA LYS A 122 45.80 8.10 -10.07
C LYS A 122 46.56 7.19 -9.10
N GLU A 123 46.04 5.99 -8.84
CA GLU A 123 46.74 4.93 -8.09
C GLU A 123 47.84 4.23 -8.91
N LYS A 124 47.79 4.34 -10.25
CA LYS A 124 48.65 3.61 -11.20
C LYS A 124 49.54 4.54 -12.01
N PHE A 125 49.12 5.79 -12.19
CA PHE A 125 49.86 6.85 -12.88
C PHE A 125 49.85 8.12 -12.05
N TYR A 126 50.99 8.79 -11.99
CA TYR A 126 51.07 10.13 -11.44
C TYR A 126 51.50 11.10 -12.53
N ILE A 127 50.61 12.04 -12.84
CA ILE A 127 50.84 13.08 -13.84
C ILE A 127 50.78 14.41 -13.08
N ASP A 128 51.93 14.98 -12.77
CA ASP A 128 52.02 16.32 -12.17
C ASP A 128 51.92 17.38 -13.27
N GLN A 129 50.77 17.43 -13.94
CA GLN A 129 50.43 18.46 -14.93
C GLN A 129 48.95 18.77 -14.82
N LYS A 130 48.61 20.05 -14.95
CA LYS A 130 47.22 20.49 -15.10
C LYS A 130 46.58 19.79 -16.30
N ILE A 131 45.50 19.05 -16.04
CA ILE A 131 44.73 18.36 -17.07
C ILE A 131 43.93 19.41 -17.82
N PRO A 132 43.94 19.44 -19.17
CA PRO A 132 43.15 20.36 -19.97
C PRO A 132 41.66 20.20 -19.67
N ASP A 133 40.91 21.30 -19.74
CA ASP A 133 39.51 21.32 -19.34
C ASP A 133 38.68 20.32 -20.18
N GLU A 134 39.00 20.15 -21.46
CA GLU A 134 38.35 19.18 -22.38
C GLU A 134 38.39 17.74 -21.85
N ILE A 135 39.52 17.37 -21.24
CA ILE A 135 39.74 16.04 -20.64
C ILE A 135 39.14 16.02 -19.24
N TYR A 136 39.34 17.11 -18.48
CA TYR A 136 38.91 17.21 -17.10
C TYR A 136 37.38 17.17 -16.99
N TYR A 137 36.63 17.81 -17.91
CA TYR A 137 35.16 17.74 -18.02
C TYR A 137 34.63 16.31 -18.24
N LYS A 138 35.36 15.49 -18.99
CA LYS A 138 35.00 14.08 -19.23
C LYS A 138 35.24 13.19 -17.99
N ILE A 139 36.10 13.63 -17.06
CA ILE A 139 36.40 12.92 -15.80
C ILE A 139 35.51 13.41 -14.66
N HIS A 140 35.32 14.72 -14.56
CA HIS A 140 34.62 15.40 -13.48
C HIS A 140 33.53 16.31 -14.05
N LYS A 141 32.39 15.72 -14.43
CA LYS A 141 31.25 16.41 -15.07
C LYS A 141 30.66 17.60 -14.28
N SER A 142 30.98 17.77 -13.00
CA SER A 142 30.31 18.67 -12.05
C SER A 142 31.22 19.66 -11.32
N VAL A 143 32.52 19.66 -11.62
CA VAL A 143 33.49 20.58 -11.02
C VAL A 143 33.76 21.65 -12.10
N ILE A 144 34.22 22.85 -11.75
CA ILE A 144 34.69 23.92 -12.67
C ILE A 144 33.68 25.04 -13.01
N GLU A 145 32.85 25.46 -12.06
CA GLU A 145 32.71 26.90 -11.84
C GLU A 145 33.44 27.19 -10.52
N THR A 146 34.60 27.87 -10.62
CA THR A 146 35.49 28.27 -9.49
C THR A 146 35.30 27.49 -8.19
N GLU A 147 36.12 26.46 -7.94
CA GLU A 147 36.08 25.72 -6.67
C GLU A 147 36.22 26.69 -5.48
N ASN A 148 35.14 26.91 -4.75
CA ASN A 148 35.16 27.74 -3.55
C ASN A 148 35.36 26.83 -2.34
N TRP A 149 36.60 26.68 -1.88
CA TRP A 149 36.93 25.84 -0.72
C TRP A 149 36.59 26.50 0.62
N ARG A 150 36.03 27.73 0.61
CA ARG A 150 35.68 28.50 1.80
C ARG A 150 36.87 28.63 2.78
N CYS A 151 38.08 28.80 2.26
CA CYS A 151 39.33 28.82 3.02
C CYS A 151 39.32 29.85 4.15
N GLU A 152 38.85 31.08 3.86
CA GLU A 152 38.72 32.14 4.86
C GLU A 152 37.87 31.71 6.07
N LYS A 153 36.77 30.98 5.84
CA LYS A 153 35.91 30.47 6.92
C LYS A 153 36.64 29.44 7.78
N ILE A 154 37.37 28.51 7.16
CA ILE A 154 38.18 27.52 7.86
C ILE A 154 39.22 28.23 8.75
N VAL A 155 39.97 29.18 8.17
CA VAL A 155 40.99 29.94 8.90
C VAL A 155 40.36 30.74 10.05
N SER A 156 39.21 31.38 9.84
CA SER A 156 38.55 32.17 10.89
C SER A 156 38.05 31.33 12.06
N ILE A 157 37.64 30.09 11.81
CA ILE A 157 37.14 29.18 12.85
C ILE A 157 38.31 28.59 13.64
N VAL A 158 39.36 28.14 12.96
CA VAL A 158 40.49 27.47 13.63
C VAL A 158 41.41 28.48 14.33
N TYR A 159 41.56 29.68 13.76
CA TYR A 159 42.44 30.73 14.25
C TYR A 159 41.67 32.04 14.50
N PRO A 160 40.71 32.04 15.45
CA PRO A 160 39.90 33.21 15.73
C PRO A 160 40.77 34.37 16.23
N ASN A 161 40.50 35.58 15.76
CA ASN A 161 41.19 36.81 16.13
C ASN A 161 42.71 36.82 15.83
N ARG A 162 43.21 35.94 14.96
CA ARG A 162 44.62 35.98 14.52
C ARG A 162 44.81 36.96 13.36
N LYS A 163 45.91 37.72 13.41
CA LYS A 163 46.25 38.66 12.33
C LYS A 163 46.86 37.89 11.16
N ILE A 164 46.15 37.87 10.03
CA ILE A 164 46.69 37.44 8.74
C ILE A 164 47.60 38.57 8.23
N TYR A 165 48.88 38.27 8.00
CA TYR A 165 49.87 39.26 7.52
C TYR A 165 50.31 39.02 6.08
N LEU A 166 49.90 37.89 5.50
CA LEU A 166 50.04 37.57 4.08
C LEU A 166 48.87 36.67 3.67
N HIS A 167 48.18 37.06 2.61
CA HIS A 167 47.15 36.29 1.94
C HIS A 167 47.43 36.38 0.45
N GLN A 168 47.45 35.23 -0.22
CA GLN A 168 47.63 35.13 -1.66
C GLN A 168 46.63 34.12 -2.18
N SER A 169 45.85 34.49 -3.18
CA SER A 169 44.82 33.65 -3.77
C SER A 169 45.01 33.57 -5.27
N SER A 170 44.86 32.36 -5.81
CA SER A 170 44.85 32.07 -7.22
C SER A 170 43.79 30.99 -7.50
N LYS A 171 43.52 30.71 -8.77
CA LYS A 171 42.62 29.59 -9.13
C LYS A 171 43.15 28.22 -8.69
N ASP A 172 44.47 28.07 -8.53
CA ASP A 172 45.10 26.78 -8.27
C ASP A 172 45.41 26.57 -6.77
N PHE A 173 45.59 27.65 -6.02
CA PHE A 173 45.89 27.58 -4.58
C PHE A 173 45.45 28.83 -3.83
N GLU A 174 45.30 28.69 -2.51
CA GLU A 174 45.11 29.80 -1.60
C GLU A 174 46.06 29.66 -0.40
N PHE A 175 46.79 30.71 -0.08
CA PHE A 175 47.83 30.72 0.94
C PHE A 175 47.56 31.79 2.00
N PHE A 176 47.65 31.39 3.27
CA PHE A 176 47.50 32.25 4.43
C PHE A 176 48.73 32.15 5.31
N ALA A 177 49.25 33.29 5.76
CA ALA A 177 50.25 33.36 6.81
C ALA A 177 49.77 34.23 7.97
N LEU A 178 49.86 33.68 9.17
CA LEU A 178 49.29 34.26 10.39
C LEU A 178 50.26 34.18 11.57
N ASN A 179 50.08 35.10 12.52
CA ASN A 179 50.83 35.13 13.78
C ASN A 179 50.03 34.40 14.87
N GLU A 180 50.66 33.45 15.55
CA GLU A 180 50.16 32.83 16.77
C GLU A 180 50.27 33.77 17.98
N ALA A 181 49.54 33.43 19.05
CA ALA A 181 49.57 34.23 20.29
C ALA A 181 50.95 34.28 20.96
N ASP A 182 51.78 33.27 20.73
CA ASP A 182 53.15 33.19 21.25
C ASP A 182 54.19 33.82 20.31
N GLY A 183 53.74 34.48 19.23
CA GLY A 183 54.61 35.14 18.26
C GLY A 183 55.16 34.23 17.17
N ARG A 184 54.86 32.92 17.18
CA ARG A 184 55.20 32.02 16.08
C ARG A 184 54.44 32.41 14.82
N LYS A 185 55.08 32.26 13.66
CA LYS A 185 54.45 32.44 12.36
C LYS A 185 54.07 31.08 11.80
N ILE A 186 52.83 30.94 11.33
CA ILE A 186 52.34 29.69 10.73
C ILE A 186 51.72 29.97 9.36
N GLY A 187 51.84 29.01 8.46
CA GLY A 187 51.30 29.06 7.10
C GLY A 187 50.29 27.95 6.86
N ILE A 188 49.28 28.24 6.05
CA ILE A 188 48.26 27.29 5.59
C ILE A 188 48.17 27.43 4.07
N LEU A 189 48.39 26.34 3.35
CA LEU A 189 48.33 26.26 1.91
C LEU A 189 47.21 25.32 1.48
N PHE A 190 46.17 25.89 0.87
CA PHE A 190 45.08 25.15 0.24
C PHE A 190 45.41 24.88 -1.23
N LEU A 191 45.23 23.63 -1.65
CA LEU A 191 45.58 23.15 -3.00
C LEU A 191 44.33 22.63 -3.73
N GLY A 192 44.09 23.13 -4.95
CA GLY A 192 42.96 22.72 -5.78
C GLY A 192 43.07 21.31 -6.38
N ARG A 193 41.97 20.77 -6.92
CA ARG A 193 41.93 19.38 -7.46
C ARG A 193 42.78 19.18 -8.71
N ASN A 194 42.77 20.13 -9.65
CA ASN A 194 43.45 20.05 -10.96
C ASN A 194 44.58 21.09 -11.08
N ILE A 195 45.72 20.80 -10.48
CA ILE A 195 46.86 21.73 -10.41
C ILE A 195 48.17 21.03 -10.74
N THR A 196 49.17 21.81 -11.14
CA THR A 196 50.57 21.38 -11.20
C THR A 196 51.24 21.74 -9.88
N PHE A 197 51.55 20.74 -9.04
CA PHE A 197 52.08 20.98 -7.70
C PHE A 197 53.43 21.70 -7.74
N ASN A 198 54.32 21.31 -8.66
CA ASN A 198 55.62 21.98 -8.85
C ASN A 198 55.48 23.49 -9.09
N GLN A 199 54.63 23.90 -10.04
CA GLN A 199 54.43 25.32 -10.37
C GLN A 199 53.84 26.10 -9.19
N VAL A 200 52.89 25.49 -8.47
CA VAL A 200 52.29 26.10 -7.28
C VAL A 200 53.35 26.26 -6.19
N PHE A 201 54.18 25.25 -5.95
CA PHE A 201 55.24 25.33 -4.94
C PHE A 201 56.34 26.32 -5.34
N GLU A 202 56.80 26.36 -6.58
CA GLU A 202 57.73 27.39 -7.06
C GLU A 202 57.20 28.80 -6.77
N THR A 203 55.91 29.02 -7.03
CA THR A 203 55.25 30.32 -6.79
C THR A 203 55.17 30.64 -5.30
N VAL A 204 54.71 29.68 -4.49
CA VAL A 204 54.50 29.87 -3.05
C VAL A 204 55.84 30.07 -2.34
N PHE A 205 56.82 29.19 -2.57
CA PHE A 205 58.14 29.23 -1.94
C PHE A 205 59.03 30.40 -2.39
N ALA A 206 58.66 31.12 -3.47
CA ALA A 206 59.29 32.39 -3.83
C ALA A 206 58.88 33.56 -2.90
N PHE A 207 57.87 33.41 -2.04
CA PHE A 207 57.48 34.45 -1.10
C PHE A 207 58.54 34.63 0.00
N GLU A 208 59.16 35.81 0.08
CA GLU A 208 60.23 36.12 1.06
C GLU A 208 59.88 35.75 2.51
N LYS A 209 58.60 35.85 2.88
CA LYS A 209 58.10 35.60 4.24
C LYS A 209 57.96 34.12 4.61
N ILE A 210 58.08 33.18 3.66
CA ILE A 210 57.93 31.74 3.95
C ILE A 210 59.06 31.20 4.83
N ALA A 211 60.29 31.70 4.65
CA ALA A 211 61.42 31.29 5.46
C ALA A 211 61.27 31.65 6.96
N GLU A 212 60.34 32.56 7.27
CA GLU A 212 60.04 32.99 8.64
C GLU A 212 59.01 32.08 9.35
N LEU A 213 58.40 31.13 8.63
CA LEU A 213 57.38 30.24 9.17
C LEU A 213 57.98 29.15 10.07
N SER A 214 57.31 28.90 11.19
CA SER A 214 57.59 27.78 12.08
C SER A 214 56.86 26.49 11.69
N SER A 215 55.72 26.63 11.01
CA SER A 215 54.96 25.50 10.47
C SER A 215 54.20 25.86 9.20
N LEU A 216 54.01 24.86 8.33
CA LEU A 216 53.19 24.94 7.12
C LEU A 216 52.24 23.74 7.04
N THR A 217 50.94 24.01 6.94
CA THR A 217 49.92 22.99 6.76
C THR A 217 49.43 22.98 5.31
N PHE A 218 49.61 21.85 4.63
CA PHE A 218 49.09 21.59 3.30
C PHE A 218 47.71 20.95 3.42
N LEU A 219 46.70 21.64 2.88
CA LEU A 219 45.31 21.19 2.86
C LEU A 219 44.88 20.95 1.42
N PHE A 220 44.34 19.77 1.15
CA PHE A 220 43.88 19.39 -0.19
C PHE A 220 42.61 18.51 -0.09
N PRO A 221 41.70 18.58 -1.07
CA PRO A 221 40.45 17.82 -1.04
C PRO A 221 40.68 16.32 -1.24
N VAL A 222 39.79 15.49 -0.66
CA VAL A 222 39.77 14.05 -0.94
C VAL A 222 39.29 13.81 -2.37
N GLU A 223 40.05 13.01 -3.12
CA GLU A 223 39.62 12.47 -4.41
C GLU A 223 39.31 10.98 -4.27
N ILE A 224 38.11 10.57 -4.70
CA ILE A 224 37.71 9.17 -4.74
C ILE A 224 37.94 8.63 -6.15
N SER A 225 38.75 7.58 -6.28
CA SER A 225 38.93 6.88 -7.54
C SER A 225 37.62 6.23 -7.97
N THR A 226 37.16 6.51 -9.19
CA THR A 226 35.93 5.88 -9.73
C THR A 226 36.11 4.37 -9.97
N THR A 227 37.36 3.92 -10.14
CA THR A 227 37.70 2.52 -10.43
C THR A 227 37.75 1.68 -9.16
N THR A 228 38.38 2.18 -8.10
CA THR A 228 38.57 1.45 -6.83
C THR A 228 37.56 1.85 -5.75
N ARG A 229 36.87 2.98 -5.94
CA ARG A 229 35.92 3.57 -4.98
C ARG A 229 36.55 3.85 -3.61
N THR A 230 37.85 4.14 -3.62
CA THR A 230 38.65 4.48 -2.44
C THR A 230 39.32 5.83 -2.63
N PRO A 231 39.65 6.55 -1.54
CA PRO A 231 40.48 7.74 -1.62
C PRO A 231 41.80 7.45 -2.34
N VAL A 232 42.20 8.32 -3.26
CA VAL A 232 43.48 8.23 -3.97
C VAL A 232 44.61 8.53 -2.98
N ARG A 233 45.09 7.50 -2.27
CA ARG A 233 46.13 7.64 -1.23
C ARG A 233 47.43 8.25 -1.77
N ASN A 234 47.76 7.99 -3.03
CA ASN A 234 48.98 8.49 -3.68
C ASN A 234 49.07 10.03 -3.73
N ARG A 235 47.95 10.76 -3.60
CA ARG A 235 47.98 12.24 -3.68
C ARG A 235 48.72 12.86 -2.50
N LYS A 236 48.47 12.38 -1.28
CA LYS A 236 49.18 12.83 -0.07
C LYS A 236 50.67 12.54 -0.19
N ASP A 237 51.01 11.30 -0.56
CA ASP A 237 52.41 10.88 -0.72
C ASP A 237 53.13 11.68 -1.81
N SER A 238 52.42 12.02 -2.91
CA SER A 238 52.99 12.82 -4.00
C SER A 238 53.21 14.27 -3.61
N ILE A 239 52.24 14.90 -2.92
CA ILE A 239 52.40 16.25 -2.37
C ILE A 239 53.60 16.26 -1.42
N MET A 240 53.69 15.29 -0.50
CA MET A 240 54.81 15.14 0.42
C MET A 240 56.14 14.92 -0.28
N ARG A 241 56.16 14.21 -1.41
CA ARG A 241 57.38 13.95 -2.19
C ARG A 241 57.87 15.23 -2.87
N ILE A 242 56.99 15.93 -3.58
CA ILE A 242 57.35 17.13 -4.35
C ILE A 242 57.67 18.28 -3.42
N SER A 243 56.87 18.49 -2.37
CA SER A 243 57.11 19.59 -1.42
C SER A 243 58.46 19.48 -0.72
N LYS A 244 59.00 18.26 -0.51
CA LYS A 244 60.31 18.05 0.09
C LYS A 244 61.44 18.76 -0.67
N GLU A 245 61.37 18.79 -2.00
CA GLU A 245 62.36 19.48 -2.83
C GLU A 245 62.47 20.97 -2.49
N PHE A 246 61.38 21.57 -2.01
CA PHE A 246 61.31 22.97 -1.59
C PHE A 246 61.51 23.13 -0.07
N THR A 247 60.99 22.21 0.75
CA THR A 247 61.03 22.33 2.21
C THR A 247 62.34 21.89 2.83
N ASP A 248 63.13 21.04 2.17
CA ASP A 248 64.42 20.57 2.70
C ASP A 248 65.42 21.73 2.88
N CYS A 249 65.25 22.81 2.12
CA CYS A 249 65.99 24.07 2.29
C CYS A 249 65.56 24.88 3.53
N LEU A 250 64.49 24.49 4.23
CA LEU A 250 63.89 25.20 5.37
C LEU A 250 63.78 24.29 6.62
N PRO A 251 64.91 23.88 7.23
CA PRO A 251 64.95 22.85 8.27
C PRO A 251 64.26 23.22 9.59
N ARG A 252 63.90 24.50 9.79
CA ARG A 252 63.18 24.98 10.99
C ARG A 252 61.65 24.91 10.85
N MET A 253 61.14 24.60 9.66
CA MET A 253 59.70 24.61 9.38
C MET A 253 59.11 23.19 9.46
N SER A 254 58.14 23.00 10.34
CA SER A 254 57.38 21.74 10.43
C SER A 254 56.27 21.69 9.38
N CYS A 255 56.18 20.60 8.63
CA CYS A 255 55.17 20.44 7.58
C CYS A 255 54.12 19.39 7.96
N THR A 256 52.85 19.71 7.75
CA THR A 256 51.70 18.81 7.97
C THR A 256 50.88 18.69 6.69
N TYR A 257 50.33 17.50 6.43
CA TYR A 257 49.63 17.18 5.18
C TYR A 257 48.31 16.49 5.51
N GLU A 258 47.21 17.20 5.32
CA GLU A 258 45.89 16.77 5.75
C GLU A 258 44.86 16.97 4.63
N PHE A 259 43.86 16.09 4.60
CA PHE A 259 42.70 16.32 3.75
C PHE A 259 41.85 17.46 4.33
N ILE A 260 41.31 18.34 3.50
CA ILE A 260 40.47 19.46 3.95
C ILE A 260 39.29 18.95 4.78
N GLU A 261 38.64 17.87 4.33
CA GLU A 261 37.48 17.28 4.98
C GLU A 261 37.83 16.73 6.37
N ASP A 262 39.00 16.07 6.50
CA ASP A 262 39.53 15.57 7.77
C ASP A 262 39.92 16.70 8.72
N TYR A 263 40.49 17.77 8.19
CA TYR A 263 40.90 18.96 8.94
C TYR A 263 39.67 19.73 9.46
N ILE A 264 38.62 19.87 8.64
CA ILE A 264 37.34 20.45 9.04
C ILE A 264 36.72 19.66 10.21
N TRP A 265 36.73 18.32 10.12
CA TRP A 265 36.24 17.47 11.22
C TRP A 265 37.09 17.66 12.48
N ASP A 266 38.42 17.61 12.37
CA ASP A 266 39.29 17.65 13.55
C ASP A 266 39.33 19.02 14.22
N ARG A 267 39.36 20.10 13.42
CA ARG A 267 39.67 21.46 13.89
C ARG A 267 38.51 22.43 13.87
N CYS A 268 37.52 22.26 12.99
CA CYS A 268 36.38 23.18 12.91
C CYS A 268 35.19 22.71 13.76
N LEU A 269 35.07 21.42 14.05
CA LEU A 269 33.98 20.88 14.88
C LEU A 269 34.43 20.68 16.35
N PRO A 270 33.70 21.21 17.35
CA PRO A 270 34.01 20.99 18.77
C PRO A 270 33.92 19.50 19.18
N GLU A 271 34.72 19.05 20.14
CA GLU A 271 34.70 17.65 20.62
C GLU A 271 33.32 17.21 21.15
N ILE A 272 32.62 18.09 21.87
CA ILE A 272 31.25 17.82 22.37
C ILE A 272 30.31 17.54 21.19
N ALA A 273 30.47 18.27 20.08
CA ALA A 273 29.69 18.05 18.87
C ALA A 273 30.06 16.74 18.15
N LYS A 274 31.20 16.11 18.45
CA LYS A 274 31.60 14.79 17.92
C LYS A 274 31.06 13.63 18.75
N GLU A 275 30.50 13.85 19.94
CA GLU A 275 30.03 12.75 20.79
C GLU A 275 28.92 11.92 20.12
N ILE A 276 28.92 10.61 20.38
CA ILE A 276 27.96 9.68 19.79
C ILE A 276 26.63 9.76 20.54
N THR A 277 25.58 10.17 19.84
CA THR A 277 24.21 10.17 20.36
C THR A 277 23.66 8.75 20.43
N LYS A 278 23.39 8.23 21.64
CA LYS A 278 22.80 6.90 21.81
C LYS A 278 21.28 6.96 21.67
N LEU A 279 20.76 6.37 20.59
CA LEU A 279 19.34 6.14 20.42
C LEU A 279 18.92 4.79 21.03
N PRO A 280 17.68 4.67 21.54
CA PRO A 280 17.16 3.39 21.98
C PRO A 280 17.13 2.37 20.84
N GLU A 281 17.43 1.11 21.15
CA GLU A 281 17.31 0.03 20.17
C GLU A 281 15.84 -0.26 19.84
N VAL A 282 15.53 -0.38 18.55
CA VAL A 282 14.19 -0.76 18.09
C VAL A 282 14.09 -2.28 18.12
N PRO A 283 13.29 -2.87 19.03
CA PRO A 283 13.20 -4.32 19.16
C PRO A 283 12.59 -4.91 17.88
N TYR A 284 13.14 -6.05 17.46
CA TYR A 284 12.66 -6.80 16.29
C TYR A 284 12.73 -6.05 14.94
N PHE A 285 13.58 -5.03 14.82
CA PHE A 285 13.77 -4.31 13.55
C PHE A 285 14.02 -5.25 12.36
N ILE A 286 13.34 -4.98 11.24
CA ILE A 286 13.52 -5.64 9.95
C ILE A 286 13.75 -4.54 8.91
N ASP A 287 14.86 -4.66 8.18
CA ASP A 287 15.20 -3.73 7.11
C ASP A 287 14.21 -3.82 5.94
N GLN A 288 13.92 -2.69 5.32
CA GLN A 288 12.96 -2.51 4.24
C GLN A 288 13.65 -2.17 2.93
N ASN A 289 12.98 -2.47 1.82
CA ASN A 289 13.43 -2.02 0.52
C ASN A 289 13.04 -0.56 0.30
N LEU A 290 14.00 0.24 -0.17
CA LEU A 290 13.75 1.54 -0.79
C LEU A 290 13.45 1.31 -2.27
N HIS A 291 12.27 1.73 -2.69
CA HIS A 291 11.84 1.66 -4.09
C HIS A 291 12.11 2.99 -4.79
N SER A 292 12.61 2.94 -6.01
CA SER A 292 12.77 4.11 -6.90
C SER A 292 12.50 3.66 -8.35
N ASP A 293 12.73 4.52 -9.34
CA ASP A 293 12.68 4.14 -10.77
C ASP A 293 13.79 3.12 -11.14
N SER A 294 14.79 2.94 -10.27
CA SER A 294 15.87 1.96 -10.36
C SER A 294 15.59 0.76 -9.44
N PRO A 295 16.25 -0.41 -9.63
CA PRO A 295 15.94 -1.62 -8.85
C PRO A 295 15.97 -1.35 -7.34
N SER A 296 14.99 -1.94 -6.64
CA SER A 296 14.84 -1.79 -5.20
C SER A 296 16.09 -2.28 -4.47
N MET A 297 16.56 -1.51 -3.50
CA MET A 297 17.69 -1.87 -2.64
C MET A 297 17.30 -1.79 -1.17
N LEU A 298 17.98 -2.54 -0.30
CA LEU A 298 17.76 -2.44 1.14
C LEU A 298 18.15 -1.04 1.66
N SER A 299 17.40 -0.55 2.64
CA SER A 299 17.57 0.81 3.13
C SER A 299 18.92 1.02 3.82
N LEU A 300 19.41 0.02 4.57
CA LEU A 300 20.72 0.12 5.22
C LEU A 300 21.88 -0.03 4.23
N ASP A 301 21.73 -0.80 3.16
CA ASP A 301 22.74 -0.92 2.10
C ASP A 301 22.92 0.42 1.36
N PHE A 302 21.80 1.15 1.18
CA PHE A 302 21.81 2.51 0.63
C PHE A 302 22.58 3.46 1.55
N VAL A 303 22.24 3.47 2.84
CA VAL A 303 22.91 4.34 3.83
C VAL A 303 24.39 3.99 3.93
N GLU A 304 24.77 2.71 3.95
CA GLU A 304 26.17 2.31 3.96
C GLU A 304 26.91 2.85 2.73
N SER A 305 26.28 2.76 1.56
CA SER A 305 26.85 3.28 0.31
C SER A 305 26.98 4.81 0.34
N LEU A 306 26.02 5.53 0.91
CA LEU A 306 26.04 6.98 1.08
C LEU A 306 27.13 7.42 2.08
N VAL A 307 27.19 6.76 3.23
CA VAL A 307 28.13 7.08 4.32
C VAL A 307 29.57 6.85 3.87
N LYS A 308 29.83 5.77 3.13
CA LYS A 308 31.15 5.41 2.60
C LYS A 308 31.47 6.07 1.23
N ASN A 309 30.63 7.00 0.76
CA ASN A 309 30.79 7.70 -0.52
C ASN A 309 31.03 6.75 -1.73
N LYS A 310 30.25 5.65 -1.81
CA LYS A 310 30.35 4.62 -2.87
C LYS A 310 29.30 4.75 -3.98
N LEU A 311 28.42 5.75 -3.91
CA LEU A 311 27.38 6.02 -4.90
C LEU A 311 27.99 6.58 -6.19
N ARG A 312 27.52 6.13 -7.36
CA ARG A 312 28.00 6.61 -8.67
C ARG A 312 27.53 8.03 -8.98
N GLU A 313 26.27 8.31 -8.68
CA GLU A 313 25.63 9.62 -8.83
C GLU A 313 25.14 10.04 -7.45
N LYS A 314 25.98 10.79 -6.74
CA LYS A 314 25.62 11.31 -5.43
C LYS A 314 24.79 12.57 -5.62
N LYS A 315 23.62 12.60 -5.01
CA LYS A 315 22.77 13.79 -4.90
C LYS A 315 22.91 14.40 -3.50
N PRO A 316 22.73 15.72 -3.34
CA PRO A 316 22.77 16.34 -2.02
C PRO A 316 21.56 15.99 -1.15
N ILE A 317 20.39 15.81 -1.76
CA ILE A 317 19.13 15.58 -1.04
C ILE A 317 18.57 14.20 -1.41
N TYR A 318 18.18 13.43 -0.40
CA TYR A 318 17.49 12.15 -0.54
C TYR A 318 16.16 12.23 0.20
N VAL A 319 15.06 12.03 -0.52
CA VAL A 319 13.71 12.08 0.07
C VAL A 319 13.12 10.69 0.11
N VAL A 320 12.69 10.25 1.28
CA VAL A 320 12.02 8.98 1.49
C VAL A 320 10.55 9.22 1.79
N PHE A 321 9.71 8.94 0.79
CA PHE A 321 8.27 8.95 0.94
C PHE A 321 7.74 7.62 1.47
N GLY A 322 6.62 7.69 2.16
CA GLY A 322 5.90 6.51 2.60
C GLY A 322 4.68 6.90 3.41
N GLU A 323 3.76 5.97 3.56
CA GLU A 323 2.52 6.21 4.30
C GLU A 323 2.75 6.34 5.81
N GLY A 324 1.71 6.75 6.54
CA GLY A 324 1.72 6.72 8.00
C GLY A 324 1.96 5.30 8.51
N GLY A 325 2.91 5.13 9.43
CA GLY A 325 3.25 3.82 9.98
C GLY A 325 4.10 2.92 9.09
N ALA A 326 4.54 3.37 7.91
CA ALA A 326 5.39 2.61 6.99
C ALA A 326 6.84 2.35 7.52
N GLY A 327 7.25 3.03 8.59
CA GLY A 327 8.58 2.85 9.21
C GLY A 327 9.64 3.89 8.83
N LYS A 328 9.22 5.08 8.37
CA LYS A 328 10.12 6.22 8.05
C LYS A 328 10.99 6.66 9.23
N THR A 329 10.37 6.93 10.39
CA THR A 329 11.08 7.26 11.64
C THR A 329 12.07 6.18 12.05
N THR A 330 11.65 4.90 11.97
CA THR A 330 12.53 3.77 12.27
C THR A 330 13.72 3.72 11.30
N PHE A 331 13.53 4.01 10.01
CA PHE A 331 14.62 4.13 9.06
C PHE A 331 15.61 5.24 9.45
N CYS A 332 15.14 6.41 9.89
CA CYS A 332 15.98 7.50 10.38
C CYS A 332 16.81 7.08 11.61
N GLU A 333 16.18 6.46 12.61
CA GLU A 333 16.86 5.99 13.82
C GLU A 333 17.94 4.93 13.49
N GLN A 334 17.63 3.99 12.60
CA GLN A 334 18.58 2.96 12.18
C GLN A 334 19.73 3.54 11.34
N THR A 335 19.47 4.59 10.56
CA THR A 335 20.50 5.35 9.84
C THR A 335 21.50 5.96 10.83
N VAL A 336 21.01 6.61 11.90
CA VAL A 336 21.87 7.16 12.95
C VAL A 336 22.69 6.06 13.63
N GLN A 337 22.06 4.93 14.00
CA GLN A 337 22.76 3.81 14.63
C GLN A 337 23.86 3.23 13.74
N LEU A 338 23.61 3.12 12.42
CA LEU A 338 24.60 2.67 11.45
C LEU A 338 25.78 3.64 11.34
N VAL A 339 25.52 4.95 11.29
CA VAL A 339 26.57 5.98 11.27
C VAL A 339 27.39 5.94 12.56
N ASN A 340 26.74 5.87 13.72
CA ASN A 340 27.39 5.75 15.03
C ASN A 340 28.31 4.53 15.13
N LYS A 341 27.90 3.39 14.54
CA LYS A 341 28.74 2.19 14.47
C LYS A 341 30.01 2.44 13.65
N TYR A 342 29.91 3.12 12.51
CA TYR A 342 31.09 3.46 11.72
C TYR A 342 31.95 4.52 12.39
N GLN A 343 31.35 5.50 13.06
CA GLN A 343 32.05 6.50 13.85
C GLN A 343 32.88 5.85 14.97
N SER A 344 32.27 4.92 15.70
CA SER A 344 32.96 4.11 16.73
C SER A 344 34.11 3.28 16.16
N SER A 345 34.05 2.95 14.87
CA SER A 345 35.10 2.22 14.14
C SER A 345 36.17 3.14 13.55
N GLY A 346 36.13 4.46 13.85
CA GLY A 346 37.12 5.45 13.43
C GLY A 346 36.76 6.26 12.19
N LEU A 347 35.55 6.11 11.62
CA LEU A 347 35.10 6.95 10.51
C LEU A 347 34.76 8.37 11.01
N LYS A 348 35.34 9.41 10.41
CA LYS A 348 35.05 10.82 10.72
C LYS A 348 33.70 11.26 10.14
N LYS A 349 32.61 10.75 10.72
CA LYS A 349 31.25 11.00 10.26
C LYS A 349 30.28 10.99 11.43
N LYS A 350 29.34 11.93 11.44
CA LYS A 350 28.25 11.99 12.42
C LYS A 350 26.90 12.14 11.72
N ALA A 351 25.86 11.55 12.31
CA ALA A 351 24.49 11.80 11.92
C ALA A 351 23.83 12.74 12.94
N ILE A 352 23.06 13.71 12.45
CA ILE A 352 22.21 14.57 13.27
C ILE A 352 20.77 14.31 12.84
N LEU A 353 19.94 13.87 13.78
CA LEU A 353 18.52 13.64 13.58
C LEU A 353 17.74 14.84 14.10
N ILE A 354 16.89 15.41 13.24
CA ILE A 354 15.94 16.47 13.58
C ILE A 354 14.55 15.91 13.32
N SER A 355 13.71 15.86 14.35
CA SER A 355 12.34 15.37 14.26
C SER A 355 11.34 16.50 14.55
N SER A 356 10.08 16.28 14.22
CA SER A 356 9.01 17.21 14.58
C SER A 356 8.85 17.38 16.10
N PHE A 357 9.34 16.45 16.93
CA PHE A 357 9.32 16.56 18.40
C PHE A 357 10.37 17.52 18.97
N ASP A 358 11.45 17.75 18.23
CA ASP A 358 12.52 18.66 18.66
C ASP A 358 12.17 20.13 18.40
N ILE A 359 11.13 20.38 17.59
CA ILE A 359 10.62 21.72 17.29
C ILE A 359 9.83 22.25 18.49
N PRO A 360 10.21 23.41 19.08
CA PRO A 360 9.48 24.03 20.18
C PRO A 360 8.01 24.34 19.80
N GLU A 361 7.09 24.19 20.76
CA GLU A 361 5.67 24.53 20.55
C GLU A 361 5.48 26.04 20.32
N GLU A 362 6.27 26.87 21.01
CA GLU A 362 6.28 28.33 20.85
C GLU A 362 7.57 28.77 20.14
N LEU A 363 7.42 29.22 18.89
CA LEU A 363 8.52 29.78 18.12
C LEU A 363 8.67 31.27 18.42
N PRO A 364 9.91 31.78 18.57
CA PRO A 364 10.16 33.21 18.73
C PRO A 364 9.50 34.04 17.62
N ALA A 365 9.05 35.25 17.97
CA ALA A 365 8.36 36.13 17.02
C ALA A 365 9.29 36.52 15.86
N GLY A 366 8.82 36.34 14.62
CA GLY A 366 9.56 36.69 13.41
C GLY A 366 10.54 35.63 12.90
N THR A 367 10.68 34.47 13.56
CA THR A 367 11.57 33.41 13.08
C THR A 367 10.99 32.76 11.82
N VAL A 368 11.74 32.89 10.72
CA VAL A 368 11.48 32.19 9.45
C VAL A 368 12.57 31.14 9.27
N VAL A 369 12.17 29.91 8.98
CA VAL A 369 13.09 28.81 8.67
C VAL A 369 13.18 28.66 7.17
N ASP A 370 14.29 29.13 6.64
CA ASP A 370 14.64 29.13 5.23
C ASP A 370 15.95 28.37 4.92
N SER A 371 16.66 27.90 5.95
CA SER A 371 17.93 27.18 5.79
C SER A 371 18.09 26.03 6.80
N LEU A 372 19.01 25.12 6.48
CA LEU A 372 19.41 24.01 7.34
C LEU A 372 20.02 24.48 8.67
N GLN A 373 20.78 25.56 8.63
CA GLN A 373 21.41 26.16 9.80
C GLN A 373 20.36 26.79 10.71
N THR A 374 19.39 27.51 10.15
CA THR A 374 18.28 28.08 10.92
C THR A 374 17.46 26.98 11.59
N LEU A 375 17.15 25.90 10.86
CA LEU A 375 16.45 24.75 11.42
C LEU A 375 17.24 24.09 12.56
N TYR A 376 18.55 23.89 12.39
CA TYR A 376 19.40 23.32 13.44
C TYR A 376 19.44 24.22 14.68
N SER A 377 19.60 25.52 14.51
CA SER A 377 19.67 26.48 15.63
C SER A 377 18.40 26.55 16.48
N LEU A 378 17.25 26.13 15.91
CA LEU A 378 15.99 26.06 16.65
C LEU A 378 15.88 24.83 17.56
N VAL A 379 16.58 23.75 17.23
CA VAL A 379 16.45 22.45 17.90
C VAL A 379 17.68 22.08 18.72
N ALA A 380 18.82 22.71 18.46
CA ALA A 380 20.08 22.36 19.07
C ALA A 380 20.29 23.06 20.42
N ASP A 381 20.53 22.27 21.47
CA ASP A 381 21.02 22.77 22.76
C ASP A 381 22.51 23.18 22.71
N LEU A 382 23.24 22.69 21.70
CA LEU A 382 24.66 22.96 21.51
C LEU A 382 24.87 24.12 20.55
N ASP A 383 25.57 25.15 21.05
CA ASP A 383 25.97 26.33 20.29
C ASP A 383 27.12 26.00 19.32
N ILE A 384 26.80 25.28 18.23
CA ILE A 384 27.72 25.09 17.12
C ILE A 384 27.60 26.32 16.21
N ASP A 385 28.71 27.00 15.99
CA ASP A 385 28.79 28.11 15.04
C ASP A 385 28.20 27.70 13.66
N PRO A 386 27.29 28.50 13.08
CA PRO A 386 26.64 28.17 11.80
C PRO A 386 27.61 27.93 10.64
N ASN A 387 28.77 28.61 10.63
CA ASN A 387 29.78 28.38 9.59
C ASN A 387 30.50 27.04 9.80
N SER A 388 30.82 26.67 11.04
CA SER A 388 31.35 25.35 11.37
C SER A 388 30.39 24.23 10.97
N LEU A 389 29.10 24.36 11.28
CA LEU A 389 28.07 23.42 10.87
C LEU A 389 27.99 23.33 9.34
N GLY A 390 27.90 24.47 8.65
CA GLY A 390 27.84 24.53 7.20
C GLY A 390 29.06 23.88 6.53
N LEU A 391 30.27 24.10 7.05
CA LEU A 391 31.48 23.46 6.54
C LEU A 391 31.43 21.93 6.71
N ASN A 392 31.04 21.44 7.87
CA ASN A 392 30.96 20.00 8.15
C ASN A 392 29.83 19.29 7.35
N ILE A 393 28.74 19.99 7.06
CA ILE A 393 27.70 19.48 6.16
C ILE A 393 28.23 19.45 4.71
N SER A 394 28.84 20.53 4.25
CA SER A 394 29.38 20.63 2.88
C SER A 394 30.45 19.57 2.60
N SER A 395 31.34 19.31 3.56
CA SER A 395 32.40 18.30 3.46
C SER A 395 31.89 16.86 3.58
N GLY A 396 30.61 16.65 3.90
CA GLY A 396 30.00 15.33 4.08
C GLY A 396 30.36 14.60 5.38
N ASN A 397 30.97 15.33 6.33
CA ASN A 397 31.29 14.86 7.68
C ASN A 397 30.03 14.74 8.55
N ILE A 398 29.05 15.63 8.34
CA ILE A 398 27.74 15.58 9.00
C ILE A 398 26.68 15.16 7.99
N LEU A 399 25.97 14.08 8.30
CA LEU A 399 24.73 13.66 7.62
C LEU A 399 23.56 14.23 8.42
N ILE A 400 22.79 15.14 7.81
CA ILE A 400 21.55 15.61 8.43
C ILE A 400 20.39 14.69 8.02
N ILE A 401 19.59 14.29 9.00
CA ILE A 401 18.40 13.46 8.82
C ILE A 401 17.22 14.25 9.39
N ILE A 402 16.25 14.59 8.55
CA ILE A 402 15.02 15.27 8.97
C ILE A 402 13.88 14.26 8.90
N ASP A 403 13.35 13.88 10.06
CA ASP A 403 12.24 12.94 10.16
C ASP A 403 10.90 13.66 10.27
N GLY A 404 9.99 13.38 9.34
CA GLY A 404 8.64 13.94 9.32
C GLY A 404 8.61 15.40 8.90
N LEU A 405 9.16 15.71 7.71
CA LEU A 405 9.15 17.07 7.16
C LEU A 405 7.72 17.61 7.01
N ASP A 406 6.74 16.76 6.68
CA ASP A 406 5.32 17.13 6.65
C ASP A 406 4.80 17.56 8.02
N GLU A 407 5.22 16.86 9.08
CA GLU A 407 4.87 17.21 10.46
C GLU A 407 5.54 18.53 10.89
N ILE A 408 6.80 18.77 10.51
CA ILE A 408 7.51 20.03 10.76
C ILE A 408 6.82 21.18 10.02
N GLN A 409 6.54 21.02 8.74
CA GLN A 409 5.85 22.03 7.93
C GLN A 409 4.47 22.35 8.52
N SER A 410 3.71 21.34 8.96
CA SER A 410 2.41 21.55 9.61
C SER A 410 2.51 22.32 10.93
N LYS A 411 3.58 22.13 11.71
CA LYS A 411 3.80 22.89 12.96
C LYS A 411 4.21 24.33 12.70
N MET A 412 5.12 24.53 11.73
CA MET A 412 5.73 25.82 11.43
C MET A 412 4.86 26.71 10.53
N LYS A 413 3.92 26.11 9.77
CA LYS A 413 3.01 26.79 8.83
C LYS A 413 3.79 27.70 7.87
N GLU A 414 3.33 28.94 7.69
CA GLU A 414 3.95 29.98 6.83
C GLU A 414 5.39 30.34 7.22
N ARG A 415 5.85 29.97 8.42
CA ARG A 415 7.23 30.26 8.87
C ARG A 415 8.27 29.32 8.25
N PHE A 416 7.87 28.26 7.55
CA PHE A 416 8.79 27.34 6.90
C PHE A 416 8.72 27.47 5.37
N SER A 417 9.85 27.80 4.75
CA SER A 417 9.95 27.96 3.30
C SER A 417 10.70 26.78 2.68
N LEU A 418 9.97 25.79 2.14
CA LEU A 418 10.55 24.58 1.56
C LEU A 418 11.49 24.86 0.38
N GLU A 419 11.13 25.79 -0.51
CA GLU A 419 11.96 26.14 -1.68
C GLU A 419 13.33 26.69 -1.27
N LYS A 420 13.34 27.73 -0.43
CA LYS A 420 14.57 28.30 0.14
C LYS A 420 15.39 27.26 0.91
N PHE A 421 14.72 26.38 1.65
CA PHE A 421 15.39 25.30 2.37
C PHE A 421 16.15 24.39 1.40
N ILE A 422 15.52 23.94 0.31
CA ILE A 422 16.14 23.12 -0.72
C ILE A 422 17.34 23.86 -1.35
N ASP A 423 17.17 25.13 -1.69
CA ASP A 423 18.25 25.95 -2.28
C ASP A 423 19.43 26.10 -1.33
N SER A 424 19.19 26.23 -0.02
CA SER A 424 20.26 26.29 0.98
C SER A 424 21.11 25.01 1.01
N VAL A 425 20.51 23.84 0.75
CA VAL A 425 21.25 22.56 0.69
C VAL A 425 22.07 22.47 -0.59
N LYS A 426 21.56 22.99 -1.72
CA LYS A 426 22.31 23.04 -2.98
C LYS A 426 23.55 23.91 -2.83
N GLU A 427 23.42 25.10 -2.25
CA GLU A 427 24.54 26.01 -2.00
C GLU A 427 25.63 25.38 -1.12
N LEU A 428 25.24 24.56 -0.14
CA LEU A 428 26.19 23.78 0.68
C LEU A 428 26.88 22.67 -0.10
N ASN A 429 26.22 22.10 -1.11
CA ASN A 429 26.79 21.05 -1.94
C ASN A 429 27.80 21.58 -2.97
N ASP A 430 27.65 22.81 -3.45
CA ASP A 430 28.50 23.41 -4.48
C ASP A 430 30.00 23.45 -4.12
N THR A 431 30.32 23.53 -2.82
CA THR A 431 31.69 23.63 -2.31
C THR A 431 32.51 22.34 -2.46
N TYR A 432 32.05 21.21 -1.91
CA TYR A 432 32.82 19.94 -1.91
C TYR A 432 32.14 18.81 -2.70
N GLN A 433 30.89 18.99 -3.14
CA GLN A 433 30.06 17.98 -3.80
C GLN A 433 29.87 16.71 -2.97
N ASN A 434 29.87 16.87 -1.64
CA ASN A 434 29.79 15.76 -0.69
C ASN A 434 28.66 15.90 0.33
N CYS A 435 27.82 16.94 0.18
CA CYS A 435 26.67 17.18 1.04
C CYS A 435 25.71 15.98 0.98
N SER A 436 25.06 15.68 2.10
CA SER A 436 24.06 14.62 2.16
C SER A 436 23.04 14.94 3.23
N VAL A 437 21.79 15.06 2.79
CA VAL A 437 20.62 15.29 3.64
C VAL A 437 19.59 14.22 3.32
N ILE A 438 19.12 13.51 4.34
CA ILE A 438 18.01 12.57 4.23
C ILE A 438 16.76 13.24 4.82
N LEU A 439 15.70 13.28 4.03
CA LEU A 439 14.40 13.82 4.42
C LEU A 439 13.39 12.68 4.38
N THR A 440 12.53 12.58 5.39
CA THR A 440 11.34 11.73 5.31
C THR A 440 10.09 12.58 5.28
N SER A 441 9.13 12.20 4.44
CA SER A 441 7.86 12.92 4.34
C SER A 441 6.76 11.99 3.84
N ARG A 442 5.52 12.48 3.82
CA ARG A 442 4.42 11.89 3.07
C ARG A 442 4.38 12.46 1.66
N GLU A 443 3.68 11.80 0.74
CA GLU A 443 3.71 12.14 -0.70
C GLU A 443 3.10 13.50 -1.06
N ILE A 444 2.54 14.24 -0.09
CA ILE A 444 1.93 15.57 -0.34
C ILE A 444 2.93 16.59 -0.90
N ASN A 445 4.21 16.46 -0.51
CA ASN A 445 5.27 17.37 -0.95
C ASN A 445 6.02 16.87 -2.20
N LYS A 446 5.58 15.79 -2.84
CA LYS A 446 6.30 15.15 -3.94
C LYS A 446 6.68 16.13 -5.06
N ALA A 447 5.74 16.97 -5.49
CA ALA A 447 5.97 17.91 -6.59
C ALA A 447 7.11 18.90 -6.31
N ALA A 448 7.29 19.34 -5.07
CA ALA A 448 8.37 20.26 -4.68
C ALA A 448 9.77 19.61 -4.75
N PHE A 449 9.83 18.28 -4.82
CA PHE A 449 11.06 17.50 -4.83
C PHE A 449 11.39 16.87 -6.19
N GLU A 450 10.58 17.09 -7.22
CA GLU A 450 10.84 16.64 -8.61
C GLU A 450 11.86 17.56 -9.31
N ILE A 451 13.08 17.60 -8.77
CA ILE A 451 14.20 18.41 -9.25
C ILE A 451 15.48 17.57 -9.32
N ASP A 452 16.42 17.95 -10.17
CA ASP A 452 17.62 17.14 -10.47
C ASP A 452 18.52 16.86 -9.26
N ASP A 453 18.58 17.75 -8.27
CA ASP A 453 19.42 17.61 -7.07
C ASP A 453 18.82 16.70 -5.99
N VAL A 454 17.63 16.17 -6.23
CA VAL A 454 16.90 15.33 -5.27
C VAL A 454 16.78 13.91 -5.81
N LYS A 455 17.08 12.93 -4.96
CA LYS A 455 16.76 11.52 -5.23
C LYS A 455 15.58 11.08 -4.38
N ILE A 456 14.52 10.62 -5.04
CA ILE A 456 13.29 10.15 -4.39
C ILE A 456 13.30 8.62 -4.21
N PHE A 457 12.91 8.18 -3.01
CA PHE A 457 12.67 6.80 -2.64
C PHE A 457 11.29 6.64 -2.01
N TYR A 458 10.76 5.41 -2.06
CA TYR A 458 9.49 5.02 -1.45
C TYR A 458 9.67 3.83 -0.51
N ILE A 459 9.14 3.94 0.71
CA ILE A 459 8.91 2.83 1.64
C ILE A 459 7.42 2.49 1.58
N LYS A 460 7.14 1.29 1.06
CA LYS A 460 5.78 0.82 0.79
C LYS A 460 5.24 -0.15 1.86
N GLY A 461 6.05 -0.54 2.83
CA GLY A 461 5.70 -1.46 3.91
C GLY A 461 6.30 -2.87 3.73
N PHE A 462 5.79 -3.84 4.48
CA PHE A 462 6.30 -5.22 4.46
C PHE A 462 5.52 -6.07 3.45
N ASP A 463 6.27 -6.72 2.55
CA ASP A 463 5.77 -7.84 1.76
C ASP A 463 5.63 -9.11 2.60
N GLN A 464 5.05 -10.16 2.02
CA GLN A 464 4.83 -11.44 2.72
C GLN A 464 6.13 -12.03 3.33
N ARG A 465 7.27 -11.87 2.63
CA ARG A 465 8.56 -12.36 3.10
C ARG A 465 9.04 -11.58 4.33
N LEU A 466 8.90 -10.26 4.32
CA LEU A 466 9.25 -9.37 5.44
C LEU A 466 8.29 -9.55 6.63
N ILE A 467 6.98 -9.77 6.37
CA ILE A 467 5.99 -10.12 7.39
C ILE A 467 6.42 -11.41 8.10
N ASP A 468 6.73 -12.46 7.34
CA ASP A 468 7.17 -13.73 7.91
C ASP A 468 8.46 -13.55 8.73
N LYS A 469 9.44 -12.82 8.20
CA LYS A 469 10.69 -12.52 8.90
C LYS A 469 10.45 -11.79 10.22
N TYR A 470 9.56 -10.79 10.23
CA TYR A 470 9.21 -10.04 11.43
C TYR A 470 8.49 -10.91 12.47
N LEU A 471 7.50 -11.70 12.05
CA LEU A 471 6.73 -12.57 12.94
C LEU A 471 7.62 -13.62 13.62
N HIS A 472 8.52 -14.26 12.88
CA HIS A 472 9.46 -15.23 13.45
C HIS A 472 10.48 -14.58 14.39
N LYS A 473 10.89 -13.32 14.12
CA LYS A 473 11.76 -12.56 15.01
C LYS A 473 11.04 -12.13 16.29
N ARG A 474 9.75 -11.79 16.21
CA ARG A 474 8.92 -11.34 17.34
C ARG A 474 8.46 -12.49 18.24
N PHE A 475 8.14 -13.63 17.64
CA PHE A 475 7.55 -14.81 18.28
C PHE A 475 8.39 -16.07 18.03
N PRO A 476 9.65 -16.12 18.53
CA PRO A 476 10.53 -17.25 18.28
C PRO A 476 9.94 -18.54 18.88
N GLY A 477 9.58 -19.49 18.00
CA GLY A 477 9.02 -20.79 18.40
C GLY A 477 7.53 -20.78 18.78
N GLU A 478 6.84 -19.63 18.73
CA GLU A 478 5.43 -19.50 19.14
C GLU A 478 4.47 -19.53 17.94
N GLY A 479 4.40 -20.67 17.23
CA GLY A 479 3.64 -20.81 15.99
C GLY A 479 2.16 -20.41 16.08
N ARG A 480 1.51 -20.63 17.23
CA ARG A 480 0.11 -20.24 17.45
C ARG A 480 -0.11 -18.72 17.38
N LYS A 481 0.78 -17.92 17.99
CA LYS A 481 0.69 -16.45 17.94
C LYS A 481 0.96 -15.91 16.54
N ILE A 482 1.88 -16.55 15.80
CA ILE A 482 2.13 -16.24 14.40
C ILE A 482 0.87 -16.46 13.56
N LEU A 483 0.18 -17.60 13.73
CA LEU A 483 -1.07 -17.90 13.03
C LEU A 483 -2.15 -16.87 13.38
N THR A 484 -2.37 -16.58 14.65
CA THR A 484 -3.36 -15.57 15.08
C THR A 484 -3.06 -14.17 14.54
N ALA A 485 -1.79 -13.74 14.55
CA ALA A 485 -1.41 -12.45 13.96
C ALA A 485 -1.70 -12.41 12.44
N LYS A 486 -1.41 -13.51 11.72
CA LYS A 486 -1.72 -13.65 10.29
C LYS A 486 -3.23 -13.62 10.02
N GLU A 487 -4.04 -14.28 10.84
CA GLU A 487 -5.51 -14.25 10.73
C GLU A 487 -6.06 -12.82 10.90
N ILE A 488 -5.55 -12.07 11.89
CA ILE A 488 -5.92 -10.67 12.10
C ILE A 488 -5.54 -9.81 10.89
N ILE A 489 -4.34 -9.99 10.33
CA ILE A 489 -3.90 -9.26 9.14
C ILE A 489 -4.74 -9.62 7.93
N ALA A 490 -5.01 -10.90 7.70
CA ALA A 490 -5.86 -11.36 6.61
C ALA A 490 -7.28 -10.78 6.70
N SER A 491 -7.81 -10.60 7.93
CA SER A 491 -9.12 -9.97 8.13
C SER A 491 -9.20 -8.52 7.65
N LEU A 492 -8.08 -7.80 7.57
CA LEU A 492 -8.03 -6.44 7.01
C LEU A 492 -8.17 -6.38 5.48
N GLY A 493 -8.19 -7.54 4.81
CA GLY A 493 -8.46 -7.65 3.36
C GLY A 493 -7.32 -7.14 2.47
N THR A 494 -6.09 -7.11 2.97
CA THR A 494 -4.94 -6.57 2.22
C THR A 494 -4.18 -7.67 1.48
N ASP A 495 -4.34 -7.76 0.16
CA ASP A 495 -3.48 -8.58 -0.73
C ASP A 495 -2.12 -7.91 -1.04
N ALA A 496 -1.89 -6.70 -0.51
CA ALA A 496 -0.70 -5.87 -0.74
C ALA A 496 0.02 -5.51 0.57
N GLN A 497 1.21 -4.92 0.42
CA GLN A 497 2.17 -4.64 1.51
C GLN A 497 1.53 -4.02 2.76
N VAL A 498 1.87 -4.58 3.92
CA VAL A 498 1.29 -4.21 5.22
C VAL A 498 2.25 -3.27 5.95
N THR A 499 1.74 -2.19 6.52
CA THR A 499 2.60 -1.28 7.29
C THR A 499 3.11 -1.95 8.57
N PRO A 500 4.37 -1.70 8.98
CA PRO A 500 4.91 -2.20 10.24
C PRO A 500 4.04 -1.86 11.46
N LEU A 501 3.31 -0.75 11.42
CA LEU A 501 2.37 -0.36 12.47
C LEU A 501 1.21 -1.37 12.61
N ILE A 502 0.54 -1.71 11.50
CA ILE A 502 -0.56 -2.69 11.51
C ILE A 502 -0.05 -4.04 12.00
N LEU A 503 1.13 -4.46 11.52
CA LEU A 503 1.75 -5.72 11.93
C LEU A 503 2.06 -5.74 13.43
N ARG A 504 2.58 -4.65 13.98
CA ARG A 504 2.82 -4.51 15.42
C ARG A 504 1.51 -4.62 16.21
N LEU A 505 0.45 -3.91 15.80
CA LEU A 505 -0.85 -3.95 16.48
C LEU A 505 -1.47 -5.36 16.44
N ALA A 506 -1.37 -6.06 15.31
CA ALA A 506 -1.81 -7.45 15.19
C ALA A 506 -1.03 -8.38 16.14
N CYS A 507 0.29 -8.21 16.26
CA CYS A 507 1.12 -8.96 17.20
C CYS A 507 0.77 -8.68 18.67
N GLU A 508 0.50 -7.43 19.02
CA GLU A 508 0.07 -7.04 20.37
C GLU A 508 -1.26 -7.75 20.73
N LEU A 509 -2.22 -7.76 19.81
CA LEU A 509 -3.49 -8.46 19.98
C LEU A 509 -3.36 -9.99 20.04
N ALA A 510 -2.45 -10.57 19.24
CA ALA A 510 -2.15 -11.99 19.29
C ALA A 510 -1.45 -12.41 20.61
N SER A 511 -0.74 -11.47 21.26
CA SER A 511 -0.04 -11.72 22.53
C SER A 511 -0.94 -11.55 23.75
N GLU A 512 -1.83 -10.55 23.72
CA GLU A 512 -2.68 -10.16 24.85
C GLU A 512 -4.12 -9.92 24.38
N PRO A 513 -4.89 -10.98 24.02
CA PRO A 513 -6.26 -10.82 23.53
C PRO A 513 -7.19 -10.11 24.54
N THR A 514 -6.84 -10.11 25.83
CA THR A 514 -7.73 -9.77 26.96
C THR A 514 -7.34 -8.56 27.80
N LYS A 515 -6.26 -7.82 27.55
CA LYS A 515 -6.09 -6.53 28.25
C LYS A 515 -7.13 -5.55 27.75
N ALA A 516 -8.08 -5.20 28.62
CA ALA A 516 -8.99 -4.09 28.40
C ALA A 516 -8.15 -2.83 28.17
N LEU A 517 -8.53 -2.02 27.18
CA LEU A 517 -7.96 -0.69 27.05
C LEU A 517 -8.19 0.10 28.36
N PRO A 518 -7.30 1.03 28.73
CA PRO A 518 -7.45 1.81 29.96
C PRO A 518 -8.86 2.43 30.05
N HIS A 519 -9.46 2.50 31.25
CA HIS A 519 -10.86 2.94 31.46
C HIS A 519 -11.25 4.31 30.86
N HIS A 520 -10.27 5.13 30.52
CA HIS A 520 -10.40 6.44 29.88
C HIS A 520 -10.57 6.36 28.35
N GLN A 521 -10.31 5.21 27.73
CA GLN A 521 -10.57 4.97 26.31
C GLN A 521 -11.94 4.32 26.14
N LYS A 522 -12.95 5.14 25.85
CA LYS A 522 -14.31 4.71 25.48
C LYS A 522 -14.62 5.20 24.07
N SER A 523 -15.39 4.42 23.32
CA SER A 523 -15.96 4.83 22.04
C SER A 523 -17.45 4.59 22.07
N MET A 524 -18.21 5.55 21.54
CA MET A 524 -19.66 5.41 21.33
C MET A 524 -19.99 4.37 20.25
N TYR A 525 -19.10 4.24 19.26
CA TYR A 525 -19.33 3.43 18.06
C TYR A 525 -18.58 2.10 18.11
N LEU A 526 -17.26 2.13 18.39
CA LEU A 526 -16.38 0.96 18.30
C LEU A 526 -16.51 0.04 19.52
N LYS A 527 -16.57 -1.26 19.26
CA LYS A 527 -16.62 -2.33 20.26
C LYS A 527 -15.20 -2.76 20.61
N LEU A 528 -14.60 -2.05 21.57
CA LEU A 528 -13.20 -2.22 21.98
C LEU A 528 -12.85 -3.59 22.62
N ASN A 529 -13.79 -4.55 22.67
CA ASN A 529 -13.51 -5.95 22.96
C ASN A 529 -13.16 -6.77 21.70
N GLU A 530 -13.50 -6.27 20.51
CA GLU A 530 -13.19 -6.91 19.24
C GLU A 530 -11.79 -6.49 18.72
N PRO A 531 -11.00 -7.42 18.15
CA PRO A 531 -9.63 -7.12 17.68
C PRO A 531 -9.58 -6.02 16.61
N LEU A 532 -10.46 -6.08 15.62
CA LEU A 532 -10.44 -5.15 14.49
C LEU A 532 -10.82 -3.73 14.93
N ASP A 533 -11.85 -3.59 15.77
CA ASP A 533 -12.25 -2.33 16.39
C ASP A 533 -11.09 -1.69 17.18
N LYS A 534 -10.33 -2.50 17.94
CA LYS A 534 -9.13 -2.01 18.66
C LYS A 534 -8.07 -1.49 17.70
N ILE A 535 -7.82 -2.17 16.57
CA ILE A 535 -6.85 -1.70 15.56
C ILE A 535 -7.29 -0.36 14.99
N VAL A 536 -8.54 -0.26 14.52
CA VAL A 536 -9.06 0.98 13.92
C VAL A 536 -9.03 2.13 14.92
N TYR A 537 -9.42 1.89 16.17
CA TYR A 537 -9.32 2.88 17.24
C TYR A 537 -7.89 3.37 17.44
N ARG A 538 -6.91 2.46 17.52
CA ARG A 538 -5.49 2.81 17.69
C ARG A 538 -4.92 3.56 16.49
N LEU A 539 -5.38 3.27 15.27
CA LEU A 539 -5.00 4.03 14.08
C LEU A 539 -5.56 5.45 14.16
N MET A 540 -6.84 5.64 14.48
CA MET A 540 -7.45 6.97 14.66
C MET A 540 -6.75 7.78 15.77
N ASP A 541 -6.55 7.17 16.94
CA ASP A 541 -5.89 7.78 18.11
C ASP A 541 -4.47 8.27 17.75
N ARG A 542 -3.73 7.47 16.99
CA ARG A 542 -2.41 7.84 16.49
C ARG A 542 -2.47 9.01 15.50
N GLU A 543 -3.42 9.01 14.57
CA GLU A 543 -3.56 10.10 13.59
C GLU A 543 -3.86 11.42 14.30
N ILE A 544 -4.76 11.41 15.30
CA ILE A 544 -5.09 12.56 16.14
C ILE A 544 -3.87 13.05 16.92
N GLY A 545 -3.09 12.14 17.51
CA GLY A 545 -1.93 12.51 18.31
C GLY A 545 -0.72 13.01 17.49
N LYS A 546 -0.58 12.61 16.23
CA LYS A 546 0.56 12.97 15.38
C LYS A 546 0.31 14.14 14.43
N GLN A 547 -0.93 14.41 14.09
CA GLN A 547 -1.29 15.49 13.17
C GLN A 547 -2.17 16.51 13.86
N SER A 548 -2.01 17.77 13.51
CA SER A 548 -2.95 18.81 13.92
C SER A 548 -4.23 18.69 13.06
N LEU A 549 -5.17 17.84 13.48
CA LEU A 549 -6.41 17.55 12.75
C LEU A 549 -7.60 18.45 13.15
N GLY A 550 -7.47 19.23 14.23
CA GLY A 550 -8.56 20.07 14.75
C GLY A 550 -9.66 19.29 15.49
N ILE A 551 -9.56 17.96 15.57
CA ILE A 551 -10.40 17.07 16.38
C ILE A 551 -9.62 16.48 17.55
N ASN A 552 -10.32 16.15 18.64
CA ASN A 552 -9.69 15.70 19.88
C ASN A 552 -10.07 14.27 20.27
N THR A 553 -11.02 13.65 19.57
CA THR A 553 -11.56 12.33 19.95
C THR A 553 -11.69 11.38 18.75
N CYS A 554 -11.52 10.09 19.00
CA CYS A 554 -11.72 9.05 17.98
C CYS A 554 -13.17 9.00 17.49
N ASP A 555 -14.16 9.35 18.32
CA ASP A 555 -15.57 9.37 17.92
C ASP A 555 -15.87 10.52 16.93
N GLN A 556 -15.20 11.68 17.06
CA GLN A 556 -15.24 12.73 16.04
C GLN A 556 -14.64 12.24 14.71
N TYR A 557 -13.49 11.56 14.77
CA TYR A 557 -12.88 10.96 13.57
C TYR A 557 -13.84 9.94 12.93
N PHE A 558 -14.40 9.04 13.73
CA PHE A 558 -15.37 8.04 13.27
C PHE A 558 -16.55 8.70 12.57
N THR A 559 -17.06 9.81 13.10
CA THR A 559 -18.17 10.57 12.52
C THR A 559 -17.82 11.10 11.12
N ILE A 560 -16.61 11.65 10.94
CA ILE A 560 -16.13 12.08 9.62
C ILE A 560 -16.14 10.89 8.65
N LEU A 561 -15.63 9.72 9.05
CA LEU A 561 -15.62 8.55 8.18
C LEU A 561 -17.04 8.02 7.89
N SER A 562 -17.95 8.06 8.87
CA SER A 562 -19.35 7.69 8.63
C SER A 562 -20.01 8.65 7.66
N ASP A 563 -19.74 9.95 7.74
CA ASP A 563 -20.35 10.92 6.83
C ASP A 563 -19.82 10.77 5.40
N VAL A 564 -18.54 10.41 5.22
CA VAL A 564 -17.99 10.02 3.91
C VAL A 564 -18.79 8.86 3.31
N ILE A 565 -19.13 7.86 4.12
CA ILE A 565 -19.87 6.67 3.67
C ILE A 565 -21.34 6.99 3.40
N PHE A 566 -22.05 7.50 4.42
CA PHE A 566 -23.50 7.62 4.39
C PHE A 566 -23.95 8.87 3.64
N GLN A 567 -23.30 10.04 3.81
CA GLN A 567 -23.77 11.27 3.18
C GLN A 567 -23.32 11.40 1.72
N ASN A 568 -22.11 10.91 1.41
CA ASN A 568 -21.48 11.12 0.11
C ASN A 568 -21.26 9.82 -0.69
N GLY A 569 -21.87 8.71 -0.28
CA GLY A 569 -21.83 7.45 -1.02
C GLY A 569 -20.44 6.80 -1.09
N GLY A 570 -19.61 7.02 -0.07
CA GLY A 570 -18.27 6.43 0.07
C GLY A 570 -17.13 7.22 -0.57
N GLN A 571 -17.41 8.34 -1.23
CA GLN A 571 -16.37 9.17 -1.87
C GLN A 571 -16.67 10.67 -1.73
N VAL A 572 -15.66 11.46 -1.38
CA VAL A 572 -15.77 12.93 -1.22
C VAL A 572 -14.67 13.66 -1.96
N SER A 573 -14.94 14.87 -2.45
CA SER A 573 -13.94 15.84 -2.91
C SER A 573 -13.18 16.47 -1.74
N SER A 574 -12.08 17.20 -2.02
CA SER A 574 -11.35 17.92 -0.96
C SER A 574 -12.19 19.00 -0.28
N ALA A 575 -13.11 19.64 -1.02
CA ALA A 575 -14.01 20.66 -0.49
C ALA A 575 -15.07 20.03 0.44
N GLU A 576 -15.72 18.95 0.00
CA GLU A 576 -16.69 18.22 0.82
C GLU A 576 -16.02 17.64 2.08
N LEU A 577 -14.80 17.11 1.96
CA LEU A 577 -14.04 16.63 3.12
C LEU A 577 -13.77 17.77 4.13
N PHE A 578 -13.42 18.96 3.64
CA PHE A 578 -13.24 20.14 4.50
C PHE A 578 -14.53 20.47 5.27
N ASP A 579 -15.67 20.49 4.60
CA ASP A 579 -16.96 20.78 5.23
C ASP A 579 -17.29 19.77 6.33
N LEU A 580 -17.08 18.47 6.07
CA LEU A 580 -17.29 17.42 7.07
C LEU A 580 -16.37 17.59 8.29
N ILE A 581 -15.10 17.91 8.06
CA ILE A 581 -14.13 18.16 9.14
C ILE A 581 -14.54 19.38 9.96
N ALA A 582 -14.94 20.48 9.30
CA ALA A 582 -15.39 21.69 9.95
C ALA A 582 -16.64 21.45 10.83
N ILE A 583 -17.59 20.65 10.35
CA ILE A 583 -18.78 20.24 11.12
C ILE A 583 -18.37 19.41 12.35
N ALA A 584 -17.52 18.39 12.18
CA ALA A 584 -17.08 17.52 13.27
C ALA A 584 -16.29 18.28 14.37
N ALA A 585 -15.62 19.37 14.00
CA ALA A 585 -14.80 20.18 14.89
C ALA A 585 -15.52 21.41 15.48
N ALA A 586 -16.73 21.75 15.01
CA ALA A 586 -17.47 22.94 15.44
C ALA A 586 -17.68 23.04 16.96
N GLY A 587 -17.62 21.92 17.69
CA GLY A 587 -17.71 21.87 19.15
C GLY A 587 -16.40 22.16 19.91
N ASN A 588 -15.25 22.32 19.23
CA ASN A 588 -13.93 22.43 19.86
C ASN A 588 -13.43 23.88 20.04
N GLY A 589 -14.17 24.89 19.58
CA GLY A 589 -13.82 26.31 19.75
C GLY A 589 -12.66 26.83 18.88
N ALA A 590 -12.03 25.98 18.06
CA ALA A 590 -11.00 26.37 17.10
C ALA A 590 -11.58 26.41 15.68
N ALA A 591 -11.37 27.51 14.95
CA ALA A 591 -11.72 27.60 13.55
C ALA A 591 -10.81 26.68 12.73
N ILE A 592 -11.38 25.71 12.02
CA ILE A 592 -10.64 24.86 11.10
C ILE A 592 -10.31 25.66 9.83
N THR A 593 -9.03 25.69 9.48
CA THR A 593 -8.53 26.28 8.24
C THR A 593 -8.37 25.21 7.17
N GLU A 594 -8.39 25.60 5.89
CA GLU A 594 -8.12 24.69 4.77
C GLU A 594 -6.78 23.97 4.92
N GLU A 595 -5.78 24.64 5.50
CA GLU A 595 -4.46 24.08 5.78
C GLU A 595 -4.53 22.93 6.80
N THR A 596 -5.39 23.05 7.82
CA THR A 596 -5.62 21.98 8.82
C THR A 596 -6.30 20.78 8.17
N ALA A 597 -7.24 21.01 7.25
CA ALA A 597 -7.92 19.93 6.54
C ALA A 597 -7.00 19.20 5.54
N LYS A 598 -5.99 19.86 4.96
CA LYS A 598 -4.98 19.20 4.13
C LYS A 598 -4.23 18.08 4.87
N ASN A 599 -4.16 18.11 6.20
CA ASN A 599 -3.55 17.01 6.97
C ASN A 599 -4.28 15.68 6.76
N TYR A 600 -5.62 15.70 6.59
CA TYR A 600 -6.42 14.51 6.28
C TYR A 600 -6.09 13.89 4.92
N HIS A 601 -5.47 14.66 4.00
CA HIS A 601 -5.04 14.12 2.71
C HIS A 601 -3.99 13.02 2.84
N THR A 602 -3.38 12.95 4.01
CA THR A 602 -2.32 12.00 4.31
C THR A 602 -2.74 10.89 5.28
N SER A 603 -4.02 10.85 5.65
CA SER A 603 -4.58 9.88 6.60
C SER A 603 -4.27 8.44 6.21
N THR A 604 -3.94 7.60 7.20
CA THR A 604 -3.76 6.15 7.00
C THR A 604 -5.06 5.40 6.73
N LEU A 605 -6.22 6.04 6.96
CA LEU A 605 -7.55 5.46 6.81
C LEU A 605 -8.25 5.92 5.52
N LEU A 606 -7.75 6.99 4.87
CA LEU A 606 -8.28 7.52 3.62
C LEU A 606 -7.32 7.24 2.46
N ALA A 607 -7.87 6.90 1.30
CA ALA A 607 -7.13 6.82 0.05
C ALA A 607 -7.47 8.04 -0.81
N ARG A 608 -6.43 8.71 -1.33
CA ARG A 608 -6.56 9.85 -2.24
C ARG A 608 -6.39 9.41 -3.70
N GLN A 609 -7.32 9.82 -4.55
CA GLN A 609 -7.24 9.66 -6.01
C GLN A 609 -7.56 11.02 -6.66
N GLY A 610 -6.51 11.77 -7.02
CA GLY A 610 -6.66 13.15 -7.48
C GLY A 610 -7.21 14.04 -6.37
N ASP A 611 -8.38 14.65 -6.61
CA ASP A 611 -9.11 15.47 -5.64
C ASP A 611 -10.13 14.69 -4.78
N ARG A 612 -10.24 13.37 -4.99
CA ARG A 612 -11.24 12.55 -4.29
C ARG A 612 -10.62 11.67 -3.21
N PHE A 613 -11.38 11.50 -2.13
CA PHE A 613 -11.04 10.69 -0.96
C PHE A 613 -12.09 9.60 -0.75
N LYS A 614 -11.64 8.42 -0.35
CA LYS A 614 -12.50 7.30 0.07
C LYS A 614 -11.87 6.55 1.23
N ILE A 615 -12.63 5.70 1.92
CA ILE A 615 -12.06 4.78 2.91
C ILE A 615 -11.07 3.85 2.21
N LYS A 616 -9.88 3.72 2.80
CA LYS A 616 -8.77 3.00 2.15
C LYS A 616 -8.97 1.49 2.08
N TYR A 617 -9.57 0.91 3.12
CA TYR A 617 -9.76 -0.53 3.27
C TYR A 617 -11.24 -0.87 3.30
N ASP A 618 -11.69 -1.74 2.41
CA ASP A 618 -13.09 -2.17 2.32
C ASP A 618 -13.59 -2.80 3.64
N THR A 619 -12.72 -3.53 4.35
CA THR A 619 -13.04 -4.08 5.69
C THR A 619 -13.31 -2.97 6.71
N ILE A 620 -12.57 -1.85 6.66
CA ILE A 620 -12.81 -0.73 7.57
C ILE A 620 -14.12 -0.03 7.21
N GLU A 621 -14.41 0.14 5.91
CA GLU A 621 -15.72 0.66 5.47
C GLU A 621 -16.87 -0.21 5.97
N TYR A 622 -16.76 -1.54 5.79
CA TYR A 622 -17.71 -2.52 6.29
C TYR A 622 -17.89 -2.42 7.81
N LEU A 623 -16.79 -2.31 8.56
CA LEU A 623 -16.83 -2.15 10.01
C LEU A 623 -17.56 -0.86 10.41
N ILE A 624 -17.25 0.27 9.78
CA ILE A 624 -17.89 1.55 10.07
C ILE A 624 -19.39 1.46 9.78
N LYS A 625 -19.79 0.86 8.65
CA LYS A 625 -21.21 0.62 8.33
C LYS A 625 -21.89 -0.20 9.43
N ALA A 626 -21.31 -1.33 9.82
CA ALA A 626 -21.89 -2.20 10.84
C ALA A 626 -22.04 -1.47 12.18
N ARG A 627 -20.99 -0.79 12.65
CA ARG A 627 -20.98 -0.10 13.96
C ARG A 627 -21.90 1.12 13.99
N TYR A 628 -21.90 1.93 12.94
CA TYR A 628 -22.76 3.11 12.85
C TYR A 628 -24.24 2.73 12.76
N LEU A 629 -24.60 1.78 11.89
CA LEU A 629 -26.00 1.30 11.79
C LEU A 629 -26.48 0.68 13.10
N THR A 630 -25.63 -0.12 13.76
CA THR A 630 -25.93 -0.67 15.10
C THR A 630 -26.17 0.44 16.12
N TYR A 631 -25.31 1.47 16.13
CA TYR A 631 -25.48 2.62 17.03
C TYR A 631 -26.83 3.30 16.81
N LEU A 632 -27.23 3.56 15.56
CA LEU A 632 -28.50 4.18 15.23
C LEU A 632 -29.69 3.31 15.66
N ILE A 633 -29.66 2.02 15.36
CA ILE A 633 -30.70 1.06 15.77
C ILE A 633 -30.85 1.03 17.29
N ASN A 634 -29.76 1.18 18.03
CA ASN A 634 -29.77 1.11 19.49
C ASN A 634 -30.15 2.43 20.18
N THR A 635 -30.04 3.57 19.49
CA THR A 635 -30.19 4.90 20.11
C THR A 635 -31.35 5.71 19.57
N ARG A 636 -31.85 5.40 18.37
CA ARG A 636 -32.97 6.07 17.74
C ARG A 636 -34.20 5.17 17.71
N ASP A 637 -35.38 5.77 17.85
CA ASP A 637 -36.64 5.08 17.67
C ASP A 637 -36.99 4.87 16.20
N LYS A 638 -36.55 5.79 15.31
CA LYS A 638 -36.71 5.68 13.85
C LYS A 638 -35.63 6.47 13.12
N GLU A 639 -35.40 6.14 11.86
CA GLU A 639 -34.47 6.88 11.00
C GLU A 639 -35.20 7.79 10.02
N SER A 640 -34.81 9.06 9.96
CA SER A 640 -35.36 10.03 9.00
C SER A 640 -34.44 10.28 7.81
N ASP A 641 -33.16 9.92 7.91
CA ASP A 641 -32.19 10.11 6.84
C ASP A 641 -32.37 9.08 5.71
N ASN A 642 -32.69 9.59 4.52
CA ASN A 642 -32.89 8.78 3.32
C ASN A 642 -31.63 8.04 2.87
N ASN A 643 -30.44 8.59 3.13
CA ASN A 643 -29.18 7.94 2.76
C ASN A 643 -28.95 6.69 3.62
N ILE A 644 -29.23 6.76 4.91
CA ILE A 644 -29.13 5.63 5.84
C ILE A 644 -30.16 4.56 5.49
N ARG A 645 -31.41 4.98 5.22
CA ARG A 645 -32.47 4.10 4.70
C ARG A 645 -32.04 3.38 3.42
N ARG A 646 -31.36 4.08 2.50
CA ARG A 646 -30.84 3.51 1.25
C ARG A 646 -29.72 2.50 1.52
N GLU A 647 -28.78 2.78 2.42
CA GLU A 647 -27.70 1.83 2.76
C GLU A 647 -28.24 0.52 3.35
N LEU A 648 -29.25 0.60 4.25
CA LEU A 648 -29.96 -0.58 4.75
C LEU A 648 -30.64 -1.35 3.61
N ALA A 649 -31.35 -0.65 2.73
CA ALA A 649 -32.02 -1.26 1.58
C ALA A 649 -31.05 -1.90 0.57
N GLN A 650 -29.83 -1.37 0.42
CA GLN A 650 -28.85 -1.90 -0.54
C GLN A 650 -28.06 -3.09 0.03
N ASN A 651 -27.65 -3.03 1.30
CA ASN A 651 -26.70 -3.99 1.87
C ASN A 651 -27.36 -5.06 2.77
N CYS A 652 -28.59 -4.84 3.26
CA CYS A 652 -29.23 -5.73 4.23
C CYS A 652 -30.50 -6.44 3.72
N TYR A 653 -31.00 -6.10 2.52
CA TYR A 653 -32.32 -6.55 2.05
C TYR A 653 -32.48 -8.06 1.85
N ARG A 654 -31.38 -8.82 1.73
CA ARG A 654 -31.34 -10.30 1.62
C ARG A 654 -30.70 -10.96 2.83
N GLY A 655 -30.61 -10.26 3.96
CA GLY A 655 -29.78 -10.69 5.08
C GLY A 655 -28.28 -10.56 4.77
N GLY A 656 -27.49 -11.55 5.20
CA GLY A 656 -26.06 -11.63 4.90
C GLY A 656 -25.14 -11.24 6.06
N ALA A 657 -23.87 -11.01 5.76
CA ALA A 657 -22.83 -10.77 6.77
C ALA A 657 -23.08 -9.49 7.57
N LEU A 658 -23.49 -8.40 6.90
CA LEU A 658 -23.72 -7.11 7.56
C LEU A 658 -24.87 -7.19 8.58
N VAL A 659 -25.97 -7.87 8.22
CA VAL A 659 -27.10 -8.10 9.13
C VAL A 659 -26.63 -8.89 10.36
N LYS A 660 -25.90 -9.99 10.16
CA LYS A 660 -25.36 -10.80 11.28
C LYS A 660 -24.48 -9.98 12.22
N GLU A 661 -23.63 -9.14 11.65
CA GLU A 661 -22.73 -8.28 12.43
C GLU A 661 -23.50 -7.20 13.21
N ILE A 662 -24.55 -6.60 12.62
CA ILE A 662 -25.44 -5.66 13.32
C ILE A 662 -26.16 -6.37 14.48
N CYS A 663 -26.76 -7.52 14.21
CA CYS A 663 -27.57 -8.26 15.18
C CYS A 663 -26.75 -8.77 16.37
N LYS A 664 -25.45 -9.07 16.18
CA LYS A 664 -24.52 -9.44 17.26
C LYS A 664 -24.45 -8.38 18.38
N TYR A 665 -24.65 -7.10 18.07
CA TYR A 665 -24.51 -5.98 19.02
C TYR A 665 -25.77 -5.12 19.15
N LYS A 666 -26.87 -5.52 18.51
CA LYS A 666 -28.17 -4.86 18.64
C LYS A 666 -28.74 -5.09 20.04
N ASN A 667 -29.31 -4.05 20.63
CA ASN A 667 -30.04 -4.12 21.90
C ASN A 667 -31.39 -4.83 21.69
N PRO A 668 -31.71 -5.88 22.48
CA PRO A 668 -32.98 -6.61 22.33
C PRO A 668 -34.24 -5.76 22.46
N GLY A 669 -34.17 -4.64 23.18
CA GLY A 669 -35.29 -3.72 23.40
C GLY A 669 -35.44 -2.60 22.37
N SER A 670 -34.66 -2.59 21.28
CA SER A 670 -34.81 -1.57 20.23
C SER A 670 -36.18 -1.67 19.55
N LYS A 671 -36.83 -0.51 19.34
CA LYS A 671 -38.08 -0.36 18.59
C LYS A 671 -37.87 0.14 17.16
N TYR A 672 -36.61 0.23 16.73
CA TYR A 672 -36.23 0.86 15.46
C TYR A 672 -36.92 0.20 14.25
N GLU A 673 -36.93 -1.12 14.18
CA GLU A 673 -37.55 -1.85 13.07
C GLU A 673 -39.06 -1.70 13.08
N GLN A 674 -39.68 -1.79 14.27
CA GLN A 674 -41.13 -1.64 14.45
C GLN A 674 -41.61 -0.27 13.95
N ALA A 675 -40.95 0.80 14.35
CA ALA A 675 -41.36 2.16 13.98
C ALA A 675 -41.24 2.41 12.47
N LEU A 676 -40.13 1.99 11.85
CA LEU A 676 -39.91 2.16 10.40
C LEU A 676 -40.82 1.27 9.56
N LEU A 677 -41.03 0.01 9.95
CA LEU A 677 -41.94 -0.88 9.24
C LEU A 677 -43.39 -0.40 9.34
N SER A 678 -43.80 0.14 10.49
CA SER A 678 -45.13 0.74 10.65
C SER A 678 -45.32 1.91 9.69
N GLU A 679 -44.34 2.83 9.59
CA GLU A 679 -44.35 3.95 8.63
C GLU A 679 -44.47 3.46 7.17
N LEU A 680 -43.70 2.44 6.80
CA LEU A 680 -43.75 1.86 5.46
C LEU A 680 -45.08 1.16 5.16
N SER A 681 -45.70 0.54 6.18
CA SER A 681 -46.99 -0.15 6.05
C SER A 681 -48.18 0.81 5.86
N GLU A 682 -48.08 2.04 6.37
CA GLU A 682 -49.13 3.07 6.28
C GLU A 682 -49.03 3.93 5.01
N THR A 683 -47.96 3.80 4.23
CA THR A 683 -47.73 4.65 3.05
C THR A 683 -48.35 4.05 1.79
N ASP A 684 -49.38 4.68 1.23
CA ASP A 684 -50.06 4.23 -0.01
C ASP A 684 -49.16 4.21 -1.27
N ARG A 685 -47.99 4.88 -1.21
CA ARG A 685 -46.98 4.91 -2.30
C ARG A 685 -45.86 3.85 -2.14
N ALA A 686 -45.88 3.07 -1.06
CA ALA A 686 -44.88 2.04 -0.79
C ALA A 686 -44.81 0.89 -1.82
N PRO A 687 -45.91 0.43 -2.48
CA PRO A 687 -45.87 -0.74 -3.37
C PRO A 687 -44.94 -0.56 -4.58
N THR A 688 -44.83 0.68 -5.08
CA THR A 688 -44.08 0.99 -6.31
C THR A 688 -42.60 1.34 -6.09
N ASN A 689 -42.18 1.67 -4.87
CA ASN A 689 -40.80 2.11 -4.61
C ASN A 689 -39.90 0.92 -4.24
N VAL A 690 -39.00 0.54 -5.15
CA VAL A 690 -38.02 -0.56 -4.96
C VAL A 690 -37.21 -0.39 -3.67
N THR A 691 -36.78 0.83 -3.35
CA THR A 691 -35.97 1.10 -2.14
C THR A 691 -36.77 0.83 -0.88
N ASN A 692 -38.04 1.21 -0.82
CA ASN A 692 -38.90 0.95 0.34
C ASN A 692 -39.15 -0.55 0.53
N ARG A 693 -39.38 -1.29 -0.56
CA ARG A 693 -39.53 -2.76 -0.50
C ARG A 693 -38.25 -3.42 0.02
N LYS A 694 -37.10 -3.02 -0.51
CA LYS A 694 -35.81 -3.54 -0.03
C LYS A 694 -35.53 -3.16 1.43
N LEU A 695 -35.90 -1.96 1.85
CA LEU A 695 -35.80 -1.52 3.24
C LEU A 695 -36.69 -2.36 4.16
N ALA A 696 -37.95 -2.59 3.79
CA ALA A 696 -38.86 -3.43 4.57
C ALA A 696 -38.28 -4.85 4.77
N SER A 697 -37.75 -5.44 3.69
CA SER A 697 -37.04 -6.72 3.77
C SER A 697 -35.82 -6.66 4.68
N ALA A 698 -34.97 -5.64 4.57
CA ALA A 698 -33.81 -5.45 5.42
C ALA A 698 -34.16 -5.40 6.91
N LEU A 699 -35.21 -4.67 7.28
CA LEU A 699 -35.68 -4.55 8.66
C LEU A 699 -36.23 -5.87 9.20
N LEU A 700 -36.92 -6.66 8.37
CA LEU A 700 -37.31 -8.03 8.75
C LEU A 700 -36.10 -8.90 9.04
N TYR A 701 -35.08 -8.90 8.19
CA TYR A 701 -33.85 -9.66 8.43
C TYR A 701 -33.14 -9.24 9.72
N ILE A 702 -33.01 -7.94 9.98
CA ILE A 702 -32.37 -7.43 11.20
C ILE A 702 -33.18 -7.82 12.45
N TYR A 703 -34.51 -7.84 12.37
CA TYR A 703 -35.35 -8.23 13.50
C TYR A 703 -35.35 -9.74 13.77
N PHE A 704 -35.23 -10.58 12.73
CA PHE A 704 -35.35 -12.04 12.84
C PHE A 704 -34.03 -12.80 13.07
N ASP A 705 -32.88 -12.20 12.75
CA ASP A 705 -31.58 -12.90 12.85
C ASP A 705 -31.33 -13.47 14.26
N GLY A 706 -30.76 -14.69 14.31
CA GLY A 706 -30.45 -15.40 15.56
C GLY A 706 -31.55 -16.31 16.12
N SER A 707 -32.65 -16.53 15.39
CA SER A 707 -33.77 -17.35 15.86
C SER A 707 -34.11 -18.52 14.92
N ASN A 708 -33.97 -19.76 15.42
CA ASN A 708 -34.43 -20.97 14.72
C ASN A 708 -35.80 -21.37 15.27
N LEU A 709 -36.79 -20.54 15.00
CA LEU A 709 -38.16 -20.74 15.46
C LEU A 709 -38.99 -21.49 14.41
N ASN A 710 -40.06 -22.13 14.87
CA ASN A 710 -41.00 -22.81 14.00
C ASN A 710 -41.90 -21.80 13.24
N ARG A 711 -42.71 -22.28 12.29
CA ARG A 711 -43.50 -21.41 11.38
C ARG A 711 -44.52 -20.54 12.11
N ALA A 712 -45.18 -21.11 13.13
CA ALA A 712 -46.17 -20.39 13.93
C ALA A 712 -45.48 -19.29 14.75
N GLU A 713 -44.37 -19.61 15.43
CA GLU A 713 -43.58 -18.65 16.19
C GLU A 713 -43.04 -17.51 15.31
N ASN A 714 -42.54 -17.81 14.11
CA ASN A 714 -42.10 -16.77 13.16
C ASN A 714 -43.25 -15.83 12.78
N SER A 715 -44.46 -16.38 12.62
CA SER A 715 -45.65 -15.62 12.22
C SER A 715 -46.18 -14.73 13.35
N GLU A 716 -46.21 -15.25 14.57
CA GLU A 716 -46.49 -14.45 15.77
C GLU A 716 -45.50 -13.30 15.93
N ARG A 717 -44.22 -13.55 15.60
CA ARG A 717 -43.18 -12.52 15.68
C ARG A 717 -43.37 -11.40 14.66
N ILE A 718 -43.83 -11.70 13.44
CA ILE A 718 -44.20 -10.67 12.45
C ILE A 718 -45.38 -9.85 12.98
N LEU A 719 -46.40 -10.51 13.52
CA LEU A 719 -47.57 -9.85 14.10
C LEU A 719 -47.18 -8.94 15.27
N GLN A 720 -46.30 -9.40 16.16
CA GLN A 720 -45.76 -8.60 17.27
C GLN A 720 -44.95 -7.39 16.76
N LEU A 721 -44.11 -7.58 15.75
CA LEU A 721 -43.30 -6.51 15.16
C LEU A 721 -44.15 -5.38 14.58
N LEU A 722 -45.30 -5.72 13.98
CA LEU A 722 -46.20 -4.75 13.33
C LEU A 722 -47.36 -4.30 14.23
N ASP A 723 -47.38 -4.74 15.50
CA ASP A 723 -48.48 -4.51 16.44
C ASP A 723 -49.85 -4.87 15.82
N ARG A 724 -49.96 -6.13 15.38
CA ARG A 724 -51.15 -6.70 14.75
C ARG A 724 -51.63 -7.94 15.49
N GLN A 725 -52.93 -8.16 15.44
CA GLN A 725 -53.60 -9.33 16.01
C GLN A 725 -53.77 -10.42 14.95
N HIS A 726 -53.94 -11.66 15.40
CA HIS A 726 -54.24 -12.79 14.52
C HIS A 726 -55.47 -12.51 13.63
N GLY A 727 -55.39 -12.86 12.35
CA GLY A 727 -56.42 -12.62 11.33
C GLY A 727 -56.40 -11.21 10.72
N GLN A 728 -55.54 -10.29 11.19
CA GLN A 728 -55.42 -8.96 10.58
C GLN A 728 -54.64 -8.99 9.26
N GLU A 729 -54.85 -7.96 8.44
CA GLU A 729 -54.17 -7.79 7.16
C GLU A 729 -52.83 -7.06 7.36
N LEU A 730 -51.77 -7.62 6.78
CA LEU A 730 -50.44 -7.02 6.73
C LEU A 730 -50.24 -6.33 5.37
N LYS A 731 -49.77 -5.08 5.39
CA LYS A 731 -49.58 -4.28 4.17
C LYS A 731 -48.10 -4.08 3.87
N ASN A 732 -47.74 -4.04 2.59
CA ASN A 732 -46.41 -3.66 2.10
C ASN A 732 -45.26 -4.52 2.64
N ILE A 733 -45.52 -5.79 2.98
CA ILE A 733 -44.48 -6.73 3.40
C ILE A 733 -43.63 -7.10 2.19
N ALA A 734 -42.31 -7.01 2.33
CA ALA A 734 -41.39 -7.41 1.28
C ALA A 734 -40.34 -8.39 1.82
N ILE A 735 -40.11 -9.48 1.08
CA ILE A 735 -39.11 -10.50 1.37
C ILE A 735 -38.29 -10.73 0.11
N TYR A 736 -36.96 -10.61 0.23
CA TYR A 736 -36.01 -10.90 -0.83
C TYR A 736 -35.06 -12.01 -0.40
N GLY A 737 -34.95 -13.07 -1.20
CA GLY A 737 -34.08 -14.22 -0.96
C GLY A 737 -34.63 -15.15 0.13
N GLU A 738 -33.71 -15.92 0.72
CA GLU A 738 -34.05 -16.92 1.74
C GLU A 738 -34.47 -16.28 3.05
N PHE A 739 -35.73 -16.46 3.43
CA PHE A 739 -36.29 -16.01 4.71
C PHE A 739 -36.96 -17.18 5.44
N TYR A 740 -37.35 -16.97 6.69
CA TYR A 740 -37.98 -18.01 7.50
C TYR A 740 -39.35 -18.43 6.94
N PRO A 741 -39.72 -19.73 6.99
CA PRO A 741 -41.08 -20.17 6.64
C PRO A 741 -42.13 -19.60 7.61
N LEU A 742 -43.27 -19.21 7.06
CA LEU A 742 -44.38 -18.56 7.78
C LEU A 742 -45.63 -19.45 7.79
N ASP A 743 -46.57 -19.12 8.66
CA ASP A 743 -47.91 -19.68 8.73
C ASP A 743 -48.91 -18.60 8.32
N PHE A 744 -49.29 -18.62 7.05
CA PHE A 744 -50.20 -17.64 6.47
C PHE A 744 -51.66 -17.87 6.88
N SER A 745 -51.97 -18.86 7.73
CA SER A 745 -53.27 -18.89 8.41
C SER A 745 -53.42 -17.78 9.45
N PHE A 746 -52.31 -17.14 9.86
CA PHE A 746 -52.29 -16.14 10.92
C PHE A 746 -52.67 -14.73 10.45
N PHE A 747 -52.57 -14.45 9.15
CA PHE A 747 -52.82 -13.13 8.58
C PHE A 747 -52.95 -13.19 7.06
N THR A 748 -53.59 -12.18 6.48
CA THR A 748 -53.59 -11.96 5.02
C THR A 748 -52.56 -10.90 4.66
N ILE A 749 -52.07 -10.91 3.43
CA ILE A 749 -51.07 -9.94 2.95
C ILE A 749 -51.65 -9.14 1.79
N ARG A 750 -51.58 -7.82 1.88
CA ARG A 750 -51.88 -6.89 0.80
C ARG A 750 -50.63 -6.16 0.33
N ASP A 751 -50.51 -5.96 -0.97
CA ASP A 751 -49.41 -5.22 -1.61
C ASP A 751 -48.02 -5.80 -1.25
N GLY A 752 -47.95 -7.11 -1.07
CA GLY A 752 -46.72 -7.82 -0.71
C GLY A 752 -45.75 -8.00 -1.89
N HIS A 753 -44.46 -8.18 -1.59
CA HIS A 753 -43.43 -8.46 -2.60
C HIS A 753 -42.52 -9.60 -2.18
N PHE A 754 -42.47 -10.66 -2.98
CA PHE A 754 -41.69 -11.86 -2.69
C PHE A 754 -40.79 -12.17 -3.89
N ASP A 755 -39.48 -11.98 -3.71
CA ASP A 755 -38.46 -12.26 -4.74
C ASP A 755 -37.52 -13.34 -4.21
N ASP A 756 -37.43 -14.47 -4.91
CA ASP A 756 -36.53 -15.59 -4.54
C ASP A 756 -36.79 -16.17 -3.12
N TYR A 757 -38.03 -16.07 -2.63
CA TYR A 757 -38.45 -16.60 -1.33
C TYR A 757 -38.76 -18.10 -1.40
N THR A 758 -37.73 -18.95 -1.45
CA THR A 758 -37.94 -20.40 -1.65
C THR A 758 -38.66 -21.07 -0.47
N ALA A 759 -38.51 -20.53 0.75
CA ALA A 759 -39.19 -21.01 1.94
C ALA A 759 -40.72 -20.85 1.90
N LEU A 760 -41.28 -20.13 0.92
CA LEU A 760 -42.72 -20.12 0.64
C LEU A 760 -43.28 -21.54 0.50
N SER A 761 -42.51 -22.47 -0.09
CA SER A 761 -42.94 -23.86 -0.26
C SER A 761 -42.98 -24.66 1.03
N LYS A 762 -42.34 -24.15 2.09
CA LYS A 762 -42.34 -24.73 3.44
C LYS A 762 -43.32 -24.01 4.36
N SER A 763 -43.94 -22.92 3.92
CA SER A 763 -44.93 -22.17 4.68
C SER A 763 -46.26 -22.90 4.73
N ALA A 764 -47.09 -22.61 5.74
CA ALA A 764 -48.46 -23.11 5.79
C ALA A 764 -49.38 -22.11 5.07
N ILE A 765 -50.16 -22.59 4.10
CA ILE A 765 -51.09 -21.80 3.29
C ILE A 765 -52.47 -22.50 3.37
N PRO A 766 -53.50 -21.85 3.94
CA PRO A 766 -54.85 -22.42 3.99
C PRO A 766 -55.41 -22.76 2.61
N GLU A 767 -56.13 -23.89 2.48
CA GLU A 767 -56.80 -24.23 1.22
C GLU A 767 -58.09 -23.41 1.04
N GLY A 768 -58.32 -22.90 -0.17
CA GLY A 768 -59.60 -22.26 -0.54
C GLY A 768 -59.80 -20.83 -0.03
N GLU A 769 -58.82 -20.23 0.65
CA GLU A 769 -58.88 -18.86 1.16
C GLU A 769 -57.93 -17.92 0.39
N VAL A 770 -58.38 -16.69 0.12
CA VAL A 770 -57.55 -15.64 -0.51
C VAL A 770 -56.63 -15.04 0.55
N ILE A 771 -55.35 -15.41 0.48
CA ILE A 771 -54.31 -14.99 1.43
C ILE A 771 -53.55 -13.78 0.91
N PHE A 772 -53.21 -13.79 -0.39
CA PHE A 772 -52.39 -12.77 -1.03
C PHE A 772 -53.27 -11.86 -1.88
N LYS A 773 -53.21 -10.56 -1.62
CA LYS A 773 -53.97 -9.53 -2.32
C LYS A 773 -53.05 -8.51 -2.99
N SER A 774 -53.15 -8.34 -4.30
CA SER A 774 -52.30 -7.42 -5.07
C SER A 774 -50.78 -7.65 -4.82
N CYS A 775 -50.38 -8.90 -4.58
CA CYS A 775 -49.00 -9.26 -4.26
C CYS A 775 -48.18 -9.57 -5.51
N HIS A 776 -46.87 -9.32 -5.45
CA HIS A 776 -45.92 -9.59 -6.53
C HIS A 776 -44.97 -10.72 -6.17
N PHE A 777 -44.87 -11.73 -7.04
CA PHE A 777 -43.99 -12.88 -6.87
C PHE A 777 -42.98 -12.94 -8.03
N HIS A 778 -41.70 -13.05 -7.71
CA HIS A 778 -40.61 -13.08 -8.68
C HIS A 778 -39.59 -14.18 -8.35
N ASN A 779 -38.99 -14.78 -9.39
CA ASN A 779 -37.94 -15.81 -9.29
C ASN A 779 -38.25 -17.00 -8.36
N ILE A 780 -39.51 -17.42 -8.26
CA ILE A 780 -39.87 -18.60 -7.45
C ILE A 780 -39.80 -19.85 -8.32
N GLU A 781 -38.91 -20.78 -7.98
CA GLU A 781 -38.75 -22.01 -8.73
C GLU A 781 -39.71 -23.12 -8.29
N LYS A 782 -40.35 -23.79 -9.28
CA LYS A 782 -41.29 -24.90 -9.04
C LYS A 782 -40.70 -26.07 -8.26
N LYS A 783 -39.39 -26.32 -8.38
CA LYS A 783 -38.71 -27.47 -7.76
C LYS A 783 -38.82 -27.48 -6.23
N HIS A 784 -39.11 -26.34 -5.62
CA HIS A 784 -39.21 -26.21 -4.18
C HIS A 784 -40.59 -26.64 -3.64
N PHE A 785 -41.62 -26.75 -4.49
CA PHE A 785 -42.99 -27.08 -4.07
C PHE A 785 -43.27 -28.58 -4.15
N GLY A 786 -43.88 -29.12 -3.09
CA GLY A 786 -44.46 -30.45 -3.03
C GLY A 786 -45.93 -30.46 -3.50
N LYS A 787 -46.60 -31.61 -3.35
CA LYS A 787 -48.01 -31.79 -3.75
C LYS A 787 -48.96 -31.05 -2.79
N ASN A 788 -49.96 -30.35 -3.33
CA ASN A 788 -51.04 -29.66 -2.60
C ASN A 788 -50.61 -28.53 -1.65
N ILE A 789 -49.54 -27.79 -1.98
CA ILE A 789 -49.06 -26.70 -1.10
C ILE A 789 -49.73 -25.36 -1.43
N ILE A 790 -50.14 -25.14 -2.69
CA ILE A 790 -50.63 -23.84 -3.14
C ILE A 790 -51.65 -23.98 -4.27
N SER A 791 -52.65 -23.11 -4.27
CA SER A 791 -53.76 -23.11 -5.24
C SER A 791 -54.00 -21.70 -5.80
N SER A 792 -54.69 -21.61 -6.96
CA SER A 792 -55.10 -20.31 -7.52
C SER A 792 -56.04 -19.54 -6.60
N ALA A 793 -56.80 -20.23 -5.75
CA ALA A 793 -57.71 -19.61 -4.77
C ALA A 793 -56.97 -18.80 -3.69
N ASN A 794 -55.65 -19.00 -3.53
CA ASN A 794 -54.85 -18.27 -2.56
C ASN A 794 -54.49 -16.84 -2.98
N PHE A 795 -54.74 -16.47 -4.23
CA PHE A 795 -54.38 -15.19 -4.83
C PHE A 795 -55.62 -14.48 -5.34
N ASP A 796 -55.67 -13.16 -5.17
CA ASP A 796 -56.65 -12.35 -5.88
C ASP A 796 -56.26 -12.11 -7.36
N SER A 797 -57.15 -11.48 -8.11
CA SER A 797 -56.95 -11.19 -9.54
C SER A 797 -55.80 -10.24 -9.84
N ASP A 798 -55.38 -9.47 -8.83
CA ASP A 798 -54.41 -8.37 -8.99
C ASP A 798 -52.99 -8.82 -8.63
N CYS A 799 -52.82 -10.07 -8.18
CA CYS A 799 -51.52 -10.66 -7.92
C CYS A 799 -50.72 -10.91 -9.22
N VAL A 800 -49.45 -10.54 -9.21
CA VAL A 800 -48.51 -10.83 -10.30
C VAL A 800 -47.70 -12.07 -9.96
N LEU A 801 -48.02 -13.19 -10.61
CA LEU A 801 -47.37 -14.49 -10.38
C LEU A 801 -46.26 -14.75 -11.41
N CYS A 802 -45.14 -15.32 -10.97
CA CYS A 802 -44.08 -15.77 -11.88
C CYS A 802 -44.36 -17.19 -12.44
N GLN A 803 -43.71 -17.53 -13.55
CA GLN A 803 -43.95 -18.80 -14.25
C GLN A 803 -43.77 -20.04 -13.36
N GLY A 804 -42.76 -20.06 -12.48
CA GLY A 804 -42.54 -21.22 -11.62
C GLY A 804 -43.64 -21.45 -10.58
N LEU A 805 -44.35 -20.38 -10.17
CA LEU A 805 -45.50 -20.50 -9.27
C LEU A 805 -46.76 -20.95 -10.03
N LEU A 806 -46.96 -20.45 -11.26
CA LEU A 806 -48.02 -20.92 -12.15
C LEU A 806 -47.88 -22.42 -12.43
N ASP A 807 -46.67 -22.88 -12.78
CA ASP A 807 -46.34 -24.30 -12.96
C ASP A 807 -46.68 -25.12 -11.69
N ALA A 808 -46.40 -24.60 -10.49
CA ALA A 808 -46.68 -25.29 -9.22
C ALA A 808 -48.20 -25.40 -8.93
N ILE A 809 -48.98 -24.37 -9.29
CA ILE A 809 -50.44 -24.37 -9.21
C ILE A 809 -51.02 -25.39 -10.21
N GLU A 810 -50.52 -25.42 -11.44
CA GLU A 810 -50.96 -26.37 -12.48
C GLU A 810 -50.68 -27.84 -12.11
N ILE A 811 -49.50 -28.13 -11.54
CA ILE A 811 -49.16 -29.47 -11.03
C ILE A 811 -50.14 -29.91 -9.93
N SER A 812 -50.51 -28.99 -9.04
CA SER A 812 -51.45 -29.27 -7.95
C SER A 812 -52.87 -29.53 -8.49
N ALA A 813 -53.28 -28.84 -9.55
CA ALA A 813 -54.57 -29.07 -10.22
C ALA A 813 -54.62 -30.42 -10.99
N GLY A 814 -53.57 -30.73 -11.76
CA GLY A 814 -53.50 -31.95 -12.56
C GLY A 814 -53.39 -33.25 -11.75
N ASP A 815 -52.87 -33.20 -10.52
CA ASP A 815 -52.84 -34.36 -9.61
C ASP A 815 -54.23 -34.66 -9.00
N LYS A 816 -55.11 -33.66 -8.83
CA LYS A 816 -56.50 -33.86 -8.34
C LYS A 816 -57.35 -34.59 -9.38
N GLU A 817 -57.17 -34.26 -10.66
CA GLU A 817 -57.83 -34.92 -11.79
C GLU A 817 -57.35 -36.39 -11.93
N LYS A 818 -56.04 -36.64 -11.86
CA LYS A 818 -55.48 -38.01 -11.83
C LYS A 818 -55.94 -38.84 -10.64
N ARG A 819 -56.08 -38.24 -9.45
CA ARG A 819 -56.59 -38.94 -8.25
C ARG A 819 -58.05 -39.36 -8.47
N THR A 820 -58.87 -38.48 -9.05
CA THR A 820 -60.26 -38.77 -9.42
C THR A 820 -60.33 -39.94 -10.41
N ASP A 821 -59.48 -39.94 -11.45
CA ASP A 821 -59.39 -41.04 -12.42
C ASP A 821 -58.96 -42.37 -11.78
N HIS A 822 -58.05 -42.31 -10.80
CA HIS A 822 -57.65 -43.49 -10.04
C HIS A 822 -58.81 -44.04 -9.20
N VAL A 823 -59.61 -43.17 -8.56
CA VAL A 823 -60.78 -43.59 -7.75
C VAL A 823 -61.79 -44.29 -8.64
N ILE A 824 -62.12 -43.67 -9.76
CA ILE A 824 -63.06 -44.22 -10.75
C ILE A 824 -62.54 -45.57 -11.28
N SER A 825 -61.25 -45.66 -11.61
CA SER A 825 -60.62 -46.89 -12.10
C SER A 825 -60.68 -48.03 -11.07
N ASP A 826 -60.45 -47.73 -9.80
CA ASP A 826 -60.45 -48.73 -8.72
C ASP A 826 -61.89 -49.17 -8.37
N LEU A 827 -62.84 -48.24 -8.29
CA LEU A 827 -64.26 -48.56 -8.11
C LEU A 827 -64.77 -49.45 -9.25
N LYS A 828 -64.45 -49.12 -10.51
CA LYS A 828 -64.78 -49.98 -11.65
C LYS A 828 -64.16 -51.37 -11.51
N LYS A 829 -62.91 -51.46 -11.05
CA LYS A 829 -62.22 -52.74 -10.85
C LYS A 829 -62.91 -53.60 -9.79
N VAL A 830 -63.28 -53.00 -8.65
CA VAL A 830 -63.97 -53.68 -7.54
C VAL A 830 -65.37 -54.13 -7.95
N PHE A 831 -66.20 -53.25 -8.53
CA PHE A 831 -67.55 -53.62 -8.94
C PHE A 831 -67.57 -54.65 -10.08
N ARG A 832 -66.57 -54.65 -10.97
CA ARG A 832 -66.45 -55.63 -12.06
C ARG A 832 -66.18 -57.05 -11.55
N VAL A 833 -65.64 -57.24 -10.35
CA VAL A 833 -65.44 -58.59 -9.77
C VAL A 833 -66.76 -59.35 -9.67
N GLY A 834 -67.82 -58.67 -9.22
CA GLY A 834 -69.16 -59.22 -9.10
C GLY A 834 -69.98 -59.23 -10.39
N PHE A 835 -69.51 -58.61 -11.48
CA PHE A 835 -70.28 -58.47 -12.73
C PHE A 835 -69.93 -59.57 -13.73
N ALA A 836 -70.89 -60.45 -14.04
CA ALA A 836 -70.72 -61.55 -14.99
C ALA A 836 -72.00 -61.79 -15.80
N GLY A 837 -71.90 -61.92 -17.13
CA GLY A 837 -73.04 -62.24 -17.99
C GLY A 837 -74.16 -61.18 -18.02
N GLY A 838 -73.86 -59.93 -17.68
CA GLY A 838 -74.83 -58.82 -17.65
C GLY A 838 -75.59 -58.65 -16.33
N SER A 839 -75.28 -59.45 -15.31
CA SER A 839 -75.84 -59.35 -13.96
C SER A 839 -74.75 -59.36 -12.87
N PHE A 840 -75.13 -58.96 -11.65
CA PHE A 840 -74.25 -59.01 -10.49
C PHE A 840 -74.48 -60.29 -9.69
N VAL A 841 -73.40 -61.05 -9.49
CA VAL A 841 -73.38 -62.30 -8.75
C VAL A 841 -72.47 -62.19 -7.54
N TRP A 842 -72.78 -62.98 -6.51
CA TRP A 842 -71.94 -63.09 -5.32
C TRP A 842 -70.54 -63.65 -5.69
N LYS A 843 -69.50 -63.13 -5.06
CA LYS A 843 -68.11 -63.63 -5.16
C LYS A 843 -67.44 -63.68 -3.80
N SER A 844 -66.63 -64.71 -3.56
CA SER A 844 -65.88 -64.89 -2.32
C SER A 844 -64.84 -63.80 -2.09
N ASP A 845 -64.49 -63.56 -0.84
CA ASP A 845 -63.43 -62.64 -0.43
C ASP A 845 -62.07 -62.96 -1.11
N SER A 846 -61.77 -64.25 -1.28
CA SER A 846 -60.59 -64.73 -2.00
C SER A 846 -60.53 -64.26 -3.46
N VAL A 847 -61.68 -64.20 -4.15
CA VAL A 847 -61.75 -63.73 -5.55
C VAL A 847 -61.56 -62.21 -5.63
N TYR A 848 -62.09 -61.44 -4.68
CA TYR A 848 -61.81 -60.01 -4.58
C TYR A 848 -60.33 -59.75 -4.32
N LYS A 849 -59.70 -60.48 -3.39
CA LYS A 849 -58.25 -60.41 -3.14
C LYS A 849 -57.42 -60.75 -4.38
N GLN A 850 -57.81 -61.78 -5.14
CA GLN A 850 -57.11 -62.18 -6.36
C GLN A 850 -57.25 -61.14 -7.49
N LYS A 851 -58.47 -60.63 -7.74
CA LYS A 851 -58.75 -59.73 -8.87
C LYS A 851 -58.45 -58.26 -8.58
N CYS A 852 -58.49 -57.84 -7.31
CA CYS A 852 -58.22 -56.47 -6.87
C CYS A 852 -56.88 -56.33 -6.12
N GLY A 853 -55.94 -57.27 -6.30
CA GLY A 853 -54.65 -57.26 -5.59
C GLY A 853 -53.74 -56.04 -5.86
N THR A 854 -54.04 -55.22 -6.87
CA THR A 854 -53.36 -53.95 -7.15
C THR A 854 -54.37 -52.83 -7.42
N LEU A 855 -54.59 -51.96 -6.44
CA LEU A 855 -55.43 -50.75 -6.57
C LEU A 855 -54.54 -49.54 -6.86
N LYS A 856 -54.98 -48.64 -7.75
CA LYS A 856 -54.25 -47.44 -8.15
C LYS A 856 -54.19 -46.38 -7.03
N LEU A 857 -55.20 -46.30 -6.16
CA LEU A 857 -55.22 -45.40 -5.01
C LEU A 857 -54.32 -45.83 -3.86
N LYS A 858 -53.70 -47.02 -3.92
CA LYS A 858 -52.93 -47.61 -2.80
C LYS A 858 -53.73 -47.72 -1.49
N ILE A 859 -55.05 -47.57 -1.51
CA ILE A 859 -55.93 -47.88 -0.37
C ILE A 859 -55.93 -49.40 -0.16
N ASN A 860 -55.91 -49.84 1.10
CA ASN A 860 -56.04 -51.25 1.43
C ASN A 860 -57.40 -51.77 0.95
N LEU A 861 -57.40 -52.86 0.17
CA LEU A 861 -58.61 -53.48 -0.37
C LEU A 861 -59.66 -53.77 0.71
N ILE A 862 -59.24 -54.20 1.91
CA ILE A 862 -60.15 -54.48 3.02
C ILE A 862 -60.88 -53.19 3.45
N SER A 863 -60.14 -52.11 3.66
CA SER A 863 -60.70 -50.81 4.02
C SER A 863 -61.65 -50.26 2.94
N LEU A 864 -61.32 -50.48 1.66
CA LEU A 864 -62.20 -50.08 0.56
C LEU A 864 -63.50 -50.90 0.53
N LEU A 865 -63.43 -52.21 0.78
CA LEU A 865 -64.62 -53.07 0.85
C LEU A 865 -65.49 -52.73 2.06
N ASP A 866 -64.89 -52.48 3.22
CA ASP A 866 -65.60 -52.05 4.43
C ASP A 866 -66.34 -50.71 4.21
N LEU A 867 -65.69 -49.77 3.51
CA LEU A 867 -66.31 -48.49 3.15
C LEU A 867 -67.49 -48.69 2.18
N LEU A 868 -67.35 -49.57 1.18
CA LEU A 868 -68.45 -49.91 0.27
C LEU A 868 -69.62 -50.63 0.97
N ILE A 869 -69.37 -51.32 2.08
CA ILE A 869 -70.42 -51.91 2.91
C ILE A 869 -71.09 -50.83 3.76
N ALA A 870 -70.30 -49.95 4.39
CA ALA A 870 -70.81 -48.83 5.18
C ALA A 870 -71.70 -47.89 4.36
N GLU A 871 -71.32 -47.64 3.10
CA GLU A 871 -72.08 -46.83 2.14
C GLU A 871 -73.21 -47.61 1.44
N GLY A 872 -73.43 -48.89 1.79
CA GLY A 872 -74.57 -49.69 1.32
C GLY A 872 -74.45 -50.28 -0.08
N PHE A 873 -73.30 -50.13 -0.76
CA PHE A 873 -73.07 -50.65 -2.11
C PHE A 873 -72.85 -52.17 -2.12
N LEU A 874 -72.11 -52.71 -1.15
CA LEU A 874 -71.84 -54.14 -1.01
C LEU A 874 -72.52 -54.72 0.23
N VAL A 875 -73.03 -55.95 0.11
CA VAL A 875 -73.53 -56.75 1.24
C VAL A 875 -72.60 -57.94 1.40
N LYS A 876 -72.10 -58.15 2.63
CA LYS A 876 -71.31 -59.34 2.98
C LYS A 876 -72.24 -60.48 3.36
N GLU A 877 -72.16 -61.58 2.62
CA GLU A 877 -73.02 -62.76 2.81
C GLU A 877 -72.17 -64.04 2.77
N PRO A 878 -72.47 -65.06 3.60
CA PRO A 878 -71.80 -66.35 3.54
C PRO A 878 -72.18 -67.11 2.26
N SER A 879 -71.26 -67.91 1.74
CA SER A 879 -71.50 -68.76 0.57
C SER A 879 -72.61 -69.79 0.81
N LYS A 880 -73.43 -70.06 -0.21
CA LYS A 880 -74.46 -71.11 -0.16
C LYS A 880 -73.89 -72.53 -0.24
N THR A 881 -72.61 -72.68 -0.61
CA THR A 881 -71.97 -73.97 -0.93
C THR A 881 -70.60 -74.18 -0.27
N SER A 882 -70.04 -73.17 0.42
CA SER A 882 -68.75 -73.25 1.11
C SER A 882 -68.78 -72.47 2.43
N SER A 883 -67.77 -72.64 3.29
CA SER A 883 -67.64 -71.88 4.55
C SER A 883 -67.03 -70.48 4.38
N ASP A 884 -66.85 -70.01 3.14
CA ASP A 884 -66.24 -68.71 2.86
C ASP A 884 -67.28 -67.58 2.81
N ASP A 885 -66.95 -66.45 3.42
CA ASP A 885 -67.67 -65.20 3.25
C ASP A 885 -67.34 -64.54 1.90
N GLY A 886 -68.29 -63.77 1.38
CA GLY A 886 -68.10 -63.00 0.15
C GLY A 886 -69.03 -61.83 0.04
N TYR A 887 -68.98 -61.13 -1.09
CA TYR A 887 -69.69 -59.89 -1.31
C TYR A 887 -70.62 -59.99 -2.51
N ARG A 888 -71.78 -59.35 -2.39
CA ARG A 888 -72.75 -59.16 -3.45
C ARG A 888 -73.14 -57.68 -3.52
N LEU A 889 -73.35 -57.17 -4.73
CA LEU A 889 -73.87 -55.81 -4.92
C LEU A 889 -75.32 -55.72 -4.43
N HIS A 890 -75.62 -54.69 -3.62
CA HIS A 890 -76.96 -54.47 -3.10
C HIS A 890 -77.95 -54.16 -4.25
N PRO A 891 -79.17 -54.75 -4.26
CA PRO A 891 -80.13 -54.61 -5.37
C PRO A 891 -80.45 -53.17 -5.77
N ARG A 892 -80.51 -52.25 -4.79
CA ARG A 892 -80.79 -50.82 -5.01
C ARG A 892 -79.81 -50.16 -5.99
N HIS A 893 -78.54 -50.57 -5.96
CA HIS A 893 -77.47 -49.92 -6.74
C HIS A 893 -77.13 -50.70 -8.03
N MET A 894 -77.83 -51.79 -8.35
CA MET A 894 -77.51 -52.64 -9.50
C MET A 894 -77.57 -51.90 -10.84
N GLN A 895 -78.59 -51.07 -11.06
CA GLN A 895 -78.72 -50.35 -12.32
C GLN A 895 -77.64 -49.25 -12.44
N GLY A 896 -77.45 -48.44 -11.39
CA GLY A 896 -76.44 -47.38 -11.37
C GLY A 896 -75.01 -47.91 -11.54
N VAL A 897 -74.65 -49.00 -10.87
CA VAL A 897 -73.32 -49.63 -11.03
C VAL A 897 -73.17 -50.32 -12.38
N LYS A 898 -74.25 -50.88 -12.95
CA LYS A 898 -74.23 -51.45 -14.31
C LYS A 898 -73.95 -50.37 -15.35
N ASP A 899 -74.63 -49.24 -15.26
CA ASP A 899 -74.45 -48.12 -16.19
C ASP A 899 -73.05 -47.50 -16.02
N PHE A 900 -72.56 -47.39 -14.78
CA PHE A 900 -71.18 -46.97 -14.49
C PHE A 900 -70.13 -47.92 -15.07
N LEU A 901 -70.35 -49.24 -15.04
CA LEU A 901 -69.41 -50.23 -15.58
C LEU A 901 -69.46 -50.36 -17.11
N THR A 902 -70.64 -50.25 -17.71
CA THR A 902 -70.87 -50.55 -19.13
C THR A 902 -70.90 -49.31 -20.02
N GLN A 903 -71.44 -48.19 -19.52
CA GLN A 903 -71.57 -46.93 -20.25
C GLN A 903 -70.64 -45.84 -19.70
N SER A 904 -69.94 -46.10 -18.59
CA SER A 904 -69.11 -45.12 -17.88
C SER A 904 -69.87 -43.89 -17.40
N LEU A 905 -71.17 -44.04 -17.13
CA LEU A 905 -72.03 -42.99 -16.57
C LEU A 905 -72.21 -43.23 -15.06
N PRO A 906 -71.52 -42.49 -14.16
CA PRO A 906 -71.82 -42.53 -12.74
C PRO A 906 -73.18 -41.88 -12.48
N ASN A 907 -73.95 -42.41 -11.52
CA ASN A 907 -75.13 -41.72 -10.98
C ASN A 907 -74.73 -40.93 -9.73
N ASP A 908 -75.63 -40.07 -9.23
CA ASP A 908 -75.37 -39.19 -8.07
C ASP A 908 -74.82 -39.95 -6.84
N GLU A 909 -75.26 -41.20 -6.62
CA GLU A 909 -74.76 -42.05 -5.53
C GLU A 909 -73.28 -42.47 -5.73
N ILE A 910 -72.85 -42.76 -6.96
CA ILE A 910 -71.46 -43.10 -7.29
C ILE A 910 -70.57 -41.84 -7.33
N GLU A 911 -71.11 -40.70 -7.75
CA GLU A 911 -70.39 -39.42 -7.69
C GLU A 911 -70.10 -39.03 -6.23
N SER A 912 -71.10 -39.09 -5.35
CA SER A 912 -70.92 -38.85 -3.91
C SER A 912 -69.90 -39.80 -3.27
N LEU A 913 -69.91 -41.08 -3.64
CA LEU A 913 -68.92 -42.06 -3.21
C LEU A 913 -67.50 -41.71 -3.70
N THR A 914 -67.39 -41.20 -4.93
CA THR A 914 -66.11 -40.78 -5.52
C THR A 914 -65.53 -39.58 -4.78
N GLU A 915 -66.36 -38.57 -4.46
CA GLU A 915 -65.94 -37.40 -3.67
C GLU A 915 -65.45 -37.78 -2.27
N LYS A 916 -66.18 -38.68 -1.57
CA LYS A 916 -65.75 -39.19 -0.26
C LYS A 916 -64.41 -39.91 -0.33
N LEU A 917 -64.17 -40.70 -1.38
CA LEU A 917 -62.92 -41.43 -1.58
C LEU A 917 -61.74 -40.55 -2.06
N ILE A 918 -62.01 -39.34 -2.57
CA ILE A 918 -60.98 -38.34 -2.84
C ILE A 918 -60.55 -37.64 -1.55
N ALA A 919 -61.47 -37.46 -0.61
CA ALA A 919 -61.23 -36.83 0.69
C ALA A 919 -60.50 -37.73 1.70
N VAL A 920 -60.59 -39.06 1.52
CA VAL A 920 -59.78 -40.09 2.22
C VAL A 920 -58.43 -40.24 1.55
#